data_AF-A0A9E7GX19-F1
#
_entry.id   AF-A0A9E7GX19-F1
#
_cell.length_a   1.000
_cell.length_b   1.000
_cell.length_c   1.000
_cell.angle_alpha   90.00
_cell.angle_beta   90.00
_cell.angle_gamma   90.00
#
_symmetry.space_group_name_H-M   'P 1'
#
loop_
_entity.id
_entity.type
_entity.pdbx_description
1 polymer ?
#
loop_
_entity_poly.entity_id
_entity_poly.type
_entity_poly.pdbx_seq_one_letter_code
_entity_poly.pdbx_strand_id
1 'polypeptide(L)'
;MSATTACPKTRAFQLRVNPLTGDSEWIVVEEGGDREELEEKTSKNLLATTSYLDMLNDSYRNWAFRAAIEKTIKKPCHVLDIGAGTGLLSMMAARTMAKFEEASEAKVSACESYLPMGKLMRRVLRKNQMEKKVSEILDSELLGEGLIPTLQQAHDMLLAKNPQTVPYRATTYGQLVESPFLWKLHDLFSNEINLSDGIHLTPAGLERVIGIKKQQYVMHCTAMSREIRLLSEPFKIFEFDFWKKPESHGEIEMSIKACSDGNVIAVISWWVLQLDEEGSIFYSTAPRWTNCPDNGMVENCIPGNENWCDHWKQCVWFISGAGLPVLKDKLVLFKAAYDEIKISYHLKCDDQTCCNNFNFGNCLLELSPERVAVYGDKDWRSGFINAMRNTLNVRSAPLCIIADDSVFLTILISYLSKNANTISSFPGLQEKGAQYLQAIADSNGFSMDRVKVIGKRASYLLTDNLIQQKVDFLVGEPFYYGNEGALPWQNLRFWKERTLLDSILSEDVVIMPCKGILKVCAMSLPDLWRSRCSLKKVEGFDHSVVNETLGACGNLPPLLEGPCLPYYIWQCGEVEELSEILPLMEFNFLEPIHACSRKIKVILDDTIEFSKLGICHGFALWIDWVLDNKKSLLVSTGPISRYWKQGVKLLSKPLAVNAAYSFAEIEAFFDHSSGEITISSFSPS
;
A
#
# COMPACT_ATOMS: atom_id res chain seq x y z
N MET A 1 31.84 -13.48 -44.66
CA MET A 1 30.97 -14.14 -43.66
C MET A 1 30.95 -13.24 -42.44
N SER A 2 29.88 -12.44 -42.29
CA SER A 2 29.69 -11.55 -41.16
C SER A 2 29.03 -12.35 -40.04
N ALA A 3 29.72 -12.55 -38.93
CA ALA A 3 29.17 -13.17 -37.74
C ALA A 3 28.14 -12.20 -37.13
N THR A 4 26.85 -12.50 -37.32
CA THR A 4 25.77 -11.93 -36.51
C THR A 4 25.92 -12.47 -35.09
N THR A 5 26.54 -11.69 -34.21
CA THR A 5 26.46 -11.91 -32.77
C THR A 5 25.02 -11.70 -32.34
N ALA A 6 24.30 -12.79 -32.09
CA ALA A 6 23.00 -12.76 -31.44
C ALA A 6 23.17 -12.10 -30.05
N CYS A 7 22.37 -11.08 -29.77
CA CYS A 7 22.28 -10.51 -28.42
C CYS A 7 21.90 -11.65 -27.44
N PRO A 8 22.57 -11.82 -26.29
CA PRO A 8 22.16 -12.82 -25.32
C PRO A 8 20.72 -12.54 -24.89
N LYS A 9 19.86 -13.57 -24.93
CA LYS A 9 18.49 -13.47 -24.43
C LYS A 9 18.54 -13.09 -22.96
N THR A 10 18.03 -11.91 -22.62
CA THR A 10 17.99 -11.45 -21.22
C THR A 10 17.01 -12.31 -20.44
N ARG A 11 17.44 -12.83 -19.30
CA ARG A 11 16.62 -13.63 -18.37
C ARG A 11 16.48 -12.87 -17.06
N ALA A 12 15.27 -12.75 -16.55
CA ALA A 12 15.00 -12.20 -15.23
C ALA A 12 14.25 -13.22 -14.37
N PHE A 13 14.50 -13.20 -13.06
CA PHE A 13 13.70 -13.95 -12.10
C PHE A 13 12.63 -13.04 -11.52
N GLN A 14 11.39 -13.52 -11.45
CA GLN A 14 10.28 -12.82 -10.84
C GLN A 14 9.68 -13.67 -9.73
N LEU A 15 9.44 -13.05 -8.57
CA LEU A 15 8.79 -13.70 -7.44
C LEU A 15 7.27 -13.67 -7.63
N ARG A 16 6.60 -14.80 -7.45
CA ARG A 16 5.14 -14.95 -7.47
C ARG A 16 4.66 -15.52 -6.16
N VAL A 17 3.66 -14.88 -5.54
CA VAL A 17 3.06 -15.36 -4.28
C VAL A 17 1.71 -16.02 -4.56
N ASN A 18 1.51 -17.23 -4.05
CA ASN A 18 0.20 -17.89 -4.05
C ASN A 18 -0.66 -17.29 -2.93
N PRO A 19 -1.85 -16.73 -3.22
CA PRO A 19 -2.66 -16.00 -2.23
C PRO A 19 -3.26 -16.91 -1.14
N LEU A 20 -3.54 -18.18 -1.45
CA LEU A 20 -4.11 -19.13 -0.49
C LEU A 20 -3.07 -19.75 0.43
N THR A 21 -1.87 -20.02 -0.09
CA THR A 21 -0.83 -20.61 0.74
C THR A 21 0.05 -19.53 1.36
N GLY A 22 0.28 -18.42 0.66
CA GLY A 22 1.34 -17.46 0.95
C GLY A 22 2.72 -17.95 0.49
N ASP A 23 2.80 -19.05 -0.28
CA ASP A 23 4.08 -19.54 -0.82
C ASP A 23 4.58 -18.60 -1.92
N SER A 24 5.88 -18.35 -1.93
CA SER A 24 6.54 -17.62 -3.01
C SER A 24 7.28 -18.58 -3.94
N GLU A 25 7.06 -18.48 -5.24
CA GLU A 25 7.80 -19.20 -6.29
C GLU A 25 8.58 -18.23 -7.18
N TRP A 26 9.80 -18.58 -7.56
CA TRP A 26 10.58 -17.83 -8.55
C TRP A 26 10.27 -18.36 -9.94
N ILE A 27 9.73 -17.50 -10.81
CA ILE A 27 9.53 -17.79 -12.23
C ILE A 27 10.61 -17.11 -13.07
N VAL A 28 11.02 -17.74 -14.18
CA VAL A 28 11.98 -17.17 -15.12
C VAL A 28 11.22 -16.48 -16.24
N VAL A 29 11.56 -15.21 -16.51
CA VAL A 29 11.04 -14.40 -17.60
C VAL A 29 12.13 -14.31 -18.68
N GLU A 30 11.87 -14.79 -19.89
CA GLU A 30 12.83 -14.77 -21.01
C GLU A 30 12.42 -13.74 -22.10
N GLU A 31 13.35 -13.38 -22.98
CA GLU A 31 13.04 -12.66 -24.23
C GLU A 31 12.77 -13.63 -25.40
N GLY A 32 11.57 -13.54 -25.97
CA GLY A 32 11.19 -14.15 -27.26
C GLY A 32 11.10 -15.68 -27.26
N GLY A 33 10.27 -16.26 -26.39
CA GLY A 33 9.92 -17.69 -26.41
C GLY A 33 8.41 -17.91 -26.38
N ASP A 34 7.95 -19.06 -26.87
CA ASP A 34 6.52 -19.44 -27.01
C ASP A 34 5.75 -19.58 -25.67
N ARG A 35 6.35 -19.17 -24.54
CA ARG A 35 5.74 -19.08 -23.20
C ARG A 35 5.14 -17.69 -22.90
N GLU A 36 5.15 -16.78 -23.86
CA GLU A 36 4.64 -15.40 -23.74
C GLU A 36 3.20 -15.31 -23.18
N GLU A 37 2.30 -16.26 -23.45
CA GLU A 37 0.89 -16.18 -22.99
C GLU A 37 0.71 -16.38 -21.46
N LEU A 38 1.47 -17.29 -20.82
CA LEU A 38 1.42 -17.47 -19.37
C LEU A 38 2.22 -16.39 -18.63
N GLU A 39 3.32 -15.94 -19.24
CA GLU A 39 4.16 -14.82 -18.77
C GLU A 39 3.42 -13.48 -18.83
N GLU A 40 2.59 -13.26 -19.86
CA GLU A 40 1.76 -12.07 -19.99
C GLU A 40 0.71 -11.97 -18.89
N LYS A 41 -0.03 -13.04 -18.59
CA LYS A 41 -1.08 -13.00 -17.56
C LYS A 41 -0.53 -12.70 -16.17
N THR A 42 0.64 -13.25 -15.84
CA THR A 42 1.29 -13.05 -14.53
C THR A 42 1.91 -11.66 -14.41
N SER A 43 2.54 -11.16 -15.49
CA SER A 43 3.11 -9.81 -15.54
C SER A 43 2.04 -8.71 -15.58
N LYS A 44 0.90 -8.96 -16.25
CA LYS A 44 -0.26 -8.05 -16.33
C LYS A 44 -0.83 -7.74 -14.94
N ASN A 45 -0.97 -8.74 -14.07
CA ASN A 45 -1.50 -8.53 -12.71
C ASN A 45 -0.55 -7.72 -11.83
N LEU A 46 0.76 -7.91 -11.95
CA LEU A 46 1.74 -7.17 -11.14
C LEU A 46 1.94 -5.74 -11.62
N LEU A 47 1.97 -5.49 -12.94
CA LEU A 47 2.04 -4.14 -13.47
C LEU A 47 0.76 -3.34 -13.23
N ALA A 48 -0.40 -4.01 -13.14
CA ALA A 48 -1.65 -3.36 -12.82
C ALA A 48 -1.68 -2.71 -11.42
N THR A 49 -0.96 -3.27 -10.44
CA THR A 49 -0.87 -2.72 -9.07
C THR A 49 0.14 -1.58 -8.94
N THR A 50 0.90 -1.27 -10.01
CA THR A 50 1.85 -0.16 -10.02
C THR A 50 1.18 1.19 -10.26
N SER A 51 1.93 2.24 -9.98
CA SER A 51 1.51 3.63 -10.12
C SER A 51 1.74 4.21 -11.53
N TYR A 52 2.30 3.45 -12.47
CA TYR A 52 2.63 3.93 -13.82
C TYR A 52 1.41 4.47 -14.58
N LEU A 53 0.24 3.85 -14.42
CA LEU A 53 -0.97 4.31 -15.11
C LEU A 53 -1.44 5.67 -14.61
N ASP A 54 -1.43 5.85 -13.29
CA ASP A 54 -1.79 7.13 -12.67
C ASP A 54 -0.81 8.23 -13.06
N MET A 55 0.50 7.92 -13.04
CA MET A 55 1.55 8.83 -13.50
C MET A 55 1.33 9.30 -14.95
N LEU A 56 0.81 8.44 -15.83
CA LEU A 56 0.47 8.78 -17.21
C LEU A 56 -0.87 9.53 -17.34
N ASN A 57 -1.80 9.35 -16.40
CA ASN A 57 -3.05 10.11 -16.33
C ASN A 57 -2.88 11.50 -15.67
N ASP A 58 -1.77 11.73 -14.97
CA ASP A 58 -1.41 13.06 -14.44
C ASP A 58 -1.03 14.02 -15.56
N SER A 59 -2.06 14.67 -16.11
CA SER A 59 -1.92 15.62 -17.22
C SER A 59 -1.04 16.83 -16.86
N TYR A 60 -1.05 17.28 -15.61
CA TYR A 60 -0.25 18.43 -15.20
C TYR A 60 1.22 18.07 -15.08
N ARG A 61 1.55 16.92 -14.47
CA ARG A 61 2.91 16.37 -14.48
C ARG A 61 3.42 16.28 -15.92
N ASN A 62 2.66 15.64 -16.80
CA ASN A 62 3.07 15.42 -18.18
C ASN A 62 3.30 16.72 -18.95
N TRP A 63 2.41 17.71 -18.77
CA TRP A 63 2.56 19.04 -19.34
C TRP A 63 3.81 19.76 -18.80
N ALA A 64 4.03 19.73 -17.48
CA ALA A 64 5.11 20.44 -16.81
C ALA A 64 6.48 19.89 -17.25
N PHE A 65 6.64 18.56 -17.29
CA PHE A 65 7.86 17.93 -17.81
C PHE A 65 8.06 18.23 -19.30
N ARG A 66 7.01 18.17 -20.14
CA ARG A 66 7.13 18.55 -21.55
C ARG A 66 7.62 19.99 -21.69
N ALA A 67 6.99 20.93 -21.00
CA ALA A 67 7.31 22.35 -21.07
C ALA A 67 8.77 22.61 -20.64
N ALA A 68 9.23 21.96 -19.57
CA ALA A 68 10.62 22.05 -19.11
C ALA A 68 11.62 21.43 -20.10
N ILE A 69 11.31 20.27 -20.68
CA ILE A 69 12.14 19.64 -21.72
C ILE A 69 12.25 20.54 -22.96
N GLU A 70 11.12 21.08 -23.44
CA GLU A 70 11.08 22.01 -24.57
C GLU A 70 11.86 23.31 -24.29
N LYS A 71 11.87 23.77 -23.04
CA LYS A 71 12.64 24.93 -22.61
C LYS A 71 14.14 24.63 -22.51
N THR A 72 14.51 23.46 -22.02
CA THR A 72 15.91 23.07 -21.78
C THR A 72 16.65 22.78 -23.08
N ILE A 73 16.03 22.04 -24.01
CA ILE A 73 16.65 21.65 -25.29
C ILE A 73 16.63 22.83 -26.27
N LYS A 74 17.76 23.52 -26.41
CA LYS A 74 17.92 24.66 -27.34
C LYS A 74 18.58 24.31 -28.68
N LYS A 75 19.16 23.12 -28.79
CA LYS A 75 19.85 22.60 -29.98
C LYS A 75 19.89 21.06 -29.92
N PRO A 76 20.20 20.36 -31.01
CA PRO A 76 20.47 18.93 -30.98
C PRO A 76 21.53 18.59 -29.91
N CYS A 77 21.25 17.56 -29.12
CA CYS A 77 22.10 17.13 -28.01
C CYS A 77 21.90 15.63 -27.71
N HIS A 78 22.66 15.12 -26.74
CA HIS A 78 22.43 13.78 -26.19
C HIS A 78 21.63 13.91 -24.89
N VAL A 79 20.42 13.34 -24.88
CA VAL A 79 19.56 13.23 -23.70
C VAL A 79 19.67 11.83 -23.10
N LEU A 80 19.85 11.77 -21.78
CA LEU A 80 19.78 10.56 -20.97
C LEU A 80 18.52 10.62 -20.11
N ASP A 81 17.58 9.71 -20.33
CA ASP A 81 16.32 9.56 -19.58
C ASP A 81 16.45 8.36 -18.64
N ILE A 82 16.52 8.64 -17.34
CA ILE A 82 16.73 7.65 -16.28
C ILE A 82 15.39 7.29 -15.63
N GLY A 83 15.06 6.00 -15.56
CA GLY A 83 13.74 5.54 -15.11
C GLY A 83 12.69 5.82 -16.18
N ALA A 84 12.98 5.44 -17.43
CA ALA A 84 12.23 5.85 -18.59
C ALA A 84 10.77 5.36 -18.59
N GLY A 85 10.42 4.31 -17.84
CA GLY A 85 9.06 3.80 -17.73
C GLY A 85 8.51 3.36 -19.08
N THR A 86 7.53 4.11 -19.61
CA THR A 86 6.98 3.87 -20.97
C THR A 86 7.74 4.60 -22.08
N GLY A 87 8.78 5.37 -21.75
CA GLY A 87 9.54 6.21 -22.68
C GLY A 87 8.87 7.55 -23.01
N LEU A 88 7.87 7.99 -22.23
CA LEU A 88 7.14 9.23 -22.50
C LEU A 88 8.06 10.45 -22.58
N LEU A 89 8.95 10.63 -21.60
CA LEU A 89 9.88 11.78 -21.54
C LEU A 89 10.93 11.70 -22.65
N SER A 90 11.49 10.50 -22.89
CA SER A 90 12.32 10.21 -24.06
C SER A 90 11.69 10.63 -25.39
N MET A 91 10.41 10.33 -25.60
CA MET A 91 9.68 10.73 -26.81
C MET A 91 9.48 12.24 -26.91
N MET A 92 9.22 12.92 -25.78
CA MET A 92 9.14 14.40 -25.72
C MET A 92 10.48 15.04 -26.12
N ALA A 93 11.59 14.53 -25.60
CA ALA A 93 12.93 14.99 -25.94
C ALA A 93 13.24 14.78 -27.43
N ALA A 94 12.98 13.57 -27.95
CA ALA A 94 13.17 13.25 -29.37
C ALA A 94 12.33 14.14 -30.30
N ARG A 95 11.05 14.39 -29.94
CA ARG A 95 10.17 15.30 -30.71
C ARG A 95 10.67 16.74 -30.68
N THR A 96 11.20 17.19 -29.54
CA THR A 96 11.75 18.55 -29.40
C THR A 96 12.98 18.73 -30.28
N MET A 97 13.91 17.77 -30.26
CA MET A 97 15.12 17.82 -31.07
C MET A 97 14.84 17.73 -32.58
N ALA A 98 13.77 17.06 -32.99
CA ALA A 98 13.36 16.97 -34.39
C ALA A 98 12.90 18.32 -34.99
N LYS A 99 12.74 19.37 -34.19
CA LYS A 99 12.39 20.72 -34.66
C LYS A 99 13.60 21.51 -35.21
N PHE A 100 14.83 21.03 -35.00
CA PHE A 100 16.06 21.70 -35.45
C PHE A 100 16.55 21.13 -36.79
N GLU A 101 17.23 21.97 -37.58
CA GLU A 101 17.75 21.59 -38.91
C GLU A 101 18.81 20.46 -38.84
N GLU A 102 19.62 20.43 -37.78
CA GLU A 102 20.72 19.47 -37.54
C GLU A 102 20.26 18.23 -36.73
N ALA A 103 19.05 17.72 -36.99
CA ALA A 103 18.46 16.63 -36.20
C ALA A 103 19.26 15.30 -36.23
N SER A 104 20.19 15.12 -37.17
CA SER A 104 21.04 13.92 -37.25
C SER A 104 22.04 13.76 -36.10
N GLU A 105 22.34 14.83 -35.36
CA GLU A 105 23.25 14.80 -34.21
C GLU A 105 22.53 14.52 -32.89
N ALA A 106 21.19 14.49 -32.90
CA ALA A 106 20.38 14.25 -31.73
C ALA A 106 20.39 12.77 -31.32
N LYS A 107 20.55 12.51 -30.02
CA LYS A 107 20.48 11.16 -29.44
C LYS A 107 19.65 11.15 -28.17
N VAL A 108 18.76 10.17 -28.01
CA VAL A 108 18.06 9.91 -26.75
C VAL A 108 18.41 8.50 -26.28
N SER A 109 18.91 8.38 -25.05
CA SER A 109 19.15 7.12 -24.36
C SER A 109 18.15 6.98 -23.22
N ALA A 110 17.31 5.95 -23.27
CA ALA A 110 16.27 5.65 -22.28
C ALA A 110 16.70 4.46 -21.42
N CYS A 111 16.81 4.65 -20.11
CA CYS A 111 17.24 3.65 -19.15
C CYS A 111 16.07 3.16 -18.31
N GLU A 112 15.76 1.87 -18.35
CA GLU A 112 14.70 1.25 -17.54
C GLU A 112 15.26 -0.01 -16.85
N SER A 113 15.16 -0.07 -15.53
CA SER A 113 15.69 -1.18 -14.74
C SER A 113 14.74 -2.35 -14.62
N TYR A 114 13.43 -2.11 -14.78
CA TYR A 114 12.42 -3.14 -14.67
C TYR A 114 12.07 -3.71 -16.05
N LEU A 115 12.58 -4.92 -16.34
CA LEU A 115 12.45 -5.57 -17.64
C LEU A 115 11.01 -5.60 -18.21
N PRO A 116 9.94 -5.92 -17.43
CA PRO A 116 8.56 -5.85 -17.91
C PRO A 116 8.17 -4.44 -18.40
N MET A 117 8.66 -3.38 -17.76
CA MET A 117 8.44 -2.01 -18.21
C MET A 117 9.26 -1.65 -19.45
N GLY A 118 10.51 -2.09 -19.55
CA GLY A 118 11.30 -1.91 -20.77
C GLY A 118 10.66 -2.60 -21.99
N LYS A 119 10.14 -3.81 -21.81
CA LYS A 119 9.33 -4.50 -22.83
C LYS A 119 8.08 -3.69 -23.22
N LEU A 120 7.42 -3.04 -22.26
CA LEU A 120 6.28 -2.16 -22.53
C LEU A 120 6.69 -0.88 -23.27
N MET A 121 7.80 -0.24 -22.89
CA MET A 121 8.38 0.92 -23.57
C MET A 121 8.62 0.64 -25.05
N ARG A 122 9.22 -0.51 -25.42
CA ARG A 122 9.42 -0.87 -26.84
C ARG A 122 8.12 -0.88 -27.63
N ARG A 123 7.05 -1.42 -27.04
CA ARG A 123 5.73 -1.47 -27.67
C ARG A 123 5.19 -0.05 -27.89
N VAL A 124 5.36 0.84 -26.90
CA VAL A 124 4.99 2.26 -27.00
C VAL A 124 5.82 2.98 -28.08
N LEU A 125 7.15 2.81 -28.10
CA LEU A 125 8.03 3.43 -29.09
C LEU A 125 7.72 2.96 -30.51
N ARG A 126 7.46 1.67 -30.72
CA ARG A 126 7.01 1.12 -32.02
C ARG A 126 5.70 1.73 -32.47
N LYS A 127 4.71 1.81 -31.57
CA LYS A 127 3.39 2.41 -31.86
C LYS A 127 3.52 3.86 -32.34
N ASN A 128 4.51 4.58 -31.84
CA ASN A 128 4.80 5.97 -32.19
C ASN A 128 5.88 6.14 -33.28
N GLN A 129 6.41 5.06 -33.88
CA GLN A 129 7.48 5.09 -34.88
C GLN A 129 8.77 5.79 -34.38
N MET A 130 9.08 5.63 -33.10
CA MET A 130 10.23 6.25 -32.42
C MET A 130 11.31 5.27 -31.97
N GLU A 131 11.18 3.98 -32.29
CA GLU A 131 12.16 2.93 -31.93
C GLU A 131 13.58 3.19 -32.44
N LYS A 132 13.72 3.93 -33.55
CA LYS A 132 15.03 4.31 -34.12
C LYS A 132 15.57 5.64 -33.57
N LYS A 133 14.75 6.39 -32.83
CA LYS A 133 15.09 7.72 -32.28
C LYS A 133 15.46 7.67 -30.80
N VAL A 134 15.02 6.63 -30.10
CA VAL A 134 15.28 6.40 -28.68
C VAL A 134 16.01 5.06 -28.54
N SER A 135 17.23 5.09 -28.02
CA SER A 135 18.02 3.89 -27.71
C SER A 135 17.69 3.42 -26.30
N GLU A 136 17.05 2.26 -26.16
CA GLU A 136 16.78 1.62 -24.88
C GLU A 136 18.04 0.97 -24.30
N ILE A 137 18.25 1.13 -22.99
CA ILE A 137 19.28 0.47 -22.20
C ILE A 137 18.58 -0.19 -21.01
N LEU A 138 18.64 -1.52 -20.94
CA LEU A 138 18.14 -2.32 -19.82
C LEU A 138 19.30 -2.69 -18.92
N ASP A 139 19.12 -2.54 -17.60
CA ASP A 139 20.09 -3.00 -16.61
C ASP A 139 19.36 -3.56 -15.39
N SER A 140 19.83 -4.69 -14.87
CA SER A 140 19.21 -5.41 -13.75
C SER A 140 19.56 -4.81 -12.38
N GLU A 141 20.63 -4.00 -12.28
CA GLU A 141 21.15 -3.52 -10.99
C GLU A 141 21.11 -2.00 -10.82
N LEU A 142 20.72 -1.23 -11.85
CA LEU A 142 21.19 0.15 -11.93
C LEU A 142 20.54 1.11 -10.91
N LEU A 143 19.20 1.26 -10.78
CA LEU A 143 18.62 2.52 -10.22
C LEU A 143 17.27 2.44 -9.46
N GLY A 144 16.84 1.27 -8.98
CA GLY A 144 15.41 0.96 -8.73
C GLY A 144 14.64 1.68 -7.59
N GLU A 145 15.17 2.73 -6.96
CA GLU A 145 14.48 3.78 -6.14
C GLU A 145 15.43 4.59 -5.23
N GLY A 146 16.75 4.38 -5.34
CA GLY A 146 17.79 5.19 -4.70
C GLY A 146 18.22 6.38 -5.57
N LEU A 147 17.51 7.51 -5.47
CA LEU A 147 17.76 8.71 -6.28
C LEU A 147 19.20 9.24 -6.15
N ILE A 148 19.75 9.26 -4.93
CA ILE A 148 21.10 9.79 -4.67
C ILE A 148 22.18 8.92 -5.36
N PRO A 149 22.27 7.60 -5.09
CA PRO A 149 23.22 6.72 -5.79
C PRO A 149 23.10 6.81 -7.32
N THR A 150 21.85 6.88 -7.82
CA THR A 150 21.55 7.01 -9.24
C THR A 150 22.18 8.26 -9.86
N LEU A 151 21.95 9.41 -9.23
CA LEU A 151 22.52 10.67 -9.69
C LEU A 151 24.04 10.69 -9.55
N GLN A 152 24.60 10.11 -8.48
CA GLN A 152 26.05 10.04 -8.29
C GLN A 152 26.73 9.28 -9.42
N GLN A 153 26.24 8.09 -9.77
CA GLN A 153 26.79 7.29 -10.87
C GLN A 153 26.62 8.00 -12.22
N ALA A 154 25.46 8.63 -12.45
CA ALA A 154 25.23 9.39 -13.68
C ALA A 154 26.23 10.54 -13.82
N HIS A 155 26.47 11.32 -12.76
CA HIS A 155 27.46 12.40 -12.73
C HIS A 155 28.90 11.90 -12.93
N ASP A 156 29.25 10.75 -12.36
CA ASP A 156 30.61 10.20 -12.45
C ASP A 156 30.93 9.62 -13.82
N MET A 157 29.94 9.01 -14.50
CA MET A 157 30.19 8.15 -15.66
C MET A 157 29.50 8.59 -16.94
N LEU A 158 28.36 9.28 -16.87
CA LEU A 158 27.45 9.45 -18.00
C LEU A 158 27.24 10.91 -18.41
N LEU A 159 27.22 11.83 -17.44
CA LEU A 159 26.88 13.24 -17.68
C LEU A 159 28.10 14.06 -18.13
N ALA A 160 27.86 15.03 -19.02
CA ALA A 160 28.86 16.01 -19.40
C ALA A 160 29.20 16.96 -18.23
N LYS A 161 30.32 17.68 -18.32
CA LYS A 161 30.62 18.76 -17.38
C LYS A 161 29.53 19.84 -17.47
N ASN A 162 28.92 20.16 -16.33
CA ASN A 162 27.77 21.08 -16.20
C ASN A 162 26.55 20.62 -17.02
N PRO A 163 25.92 19.49 -16.64
CA PRO A 163 24.76 18.98 -17.37
C PRO A 163 23.56 19.90 -17.18
N GLN A 164 22.74 20.02 -18.21
CA GLN A 164 21.38 20.54 -18.06
C GLN A 164 20.48 19.41 -17.59
N THR A 165 19.66 19.65 -16.56
CA THR A 165 18.83 18.62 -15.93
C THR A 165 17.37 19.05 -15.86
N VAL A 166 16.47 18.09 -16.06
CA VAL A 166 15.04 18.20 -15.79
C VAL A 166 14.67 16.99 -14.92
N PRO A 167 14.29 17.16 -13.64
CA PRO A 167 14.16 18.43 -12.92
C PRO A 167 15.47 19.20 -12.72
N TYR A 168 15.37 20.50 -12.47
CA TYR A 168 16.51 21.36 -12.13
C TYR A 168 16.85 21.30 -10.64
N ARG A 169 15.82 21.39 -9.78
CA ARG A 169 15.94 21.33 -8.32
C ARG A 169 14.76 20.64 -7.66
N ALA A 170 15.00 19.94 -6.55
CA ALA A 170 13.96 19.48 -5.62
C ALA A 170 14.11 20.22 -4.29
N THR A 171 13.01 20.66 -3.71
CA THR A 171 12.96 21.25 -2.36
C THR A 171 12.01 20.46 -1.49
N THR A 172 12.46 19.97 -0.35
CA THR A 172 11.61 19.28 0.64
C THR A 172 11.13 20.26 1.71
N TYR A 173 9.88 20.07 2.15
CA TYR A 173 9.23 20.87 3.18
C TYR A 173 8.70 19.97 4.28
N GLY A 174 8.57 20.51 5.49
CA GLY A 174 7.97 19.86 6.65
C GLY A 174 6.99 20.77 7.36
N GLN A 175 6.09 20.15 8.11
CA GLN A 175 5.17 20.85 9.02
C GLN A 175 4.91 19.99 10.25
N LEU A 176 4.98 20.60 11.43
CA LEU A 176 4.71 19.93 12.70
C LEU A 176 3.20 19.80 12.87
N VAL A 177 2.71 18.61 13.24
CA VAL A 177 1.28 18.35 13.37
C VAL A 177 0.91 17.58 14.62
N GLU A 178 -0.31 17.84 15.08
CA GLU A 178 -1.06 17.03 16.04
C GLU A 178 -2.25 16.38 15.32
N SER A 179 -2.50 15.09 15.54
CA SER A 179 -3.68 14.41 14.99
C SER A 179 -4.05 13.18 15.84
N PRO A 180 -5.28 13.11 16.36
CA PRO A 180 -5.76 11.94 17.09
C PRO A 180 -5.76 10.66 16.26
N PHE A 181 -5.95 10.75 14.94
CA PHE A 181 -5.92 9.58 14.07
C PHE A 181 -4.51 9.07 13.85
N LEU A 182 -3.55 9.94 13.51
CA LEU A 182 -2.15 9.55 13.40
C LEU A 182 -1.59 9.02 14.73
N TRP A 183 -2.06 9.55 15.86
CA TRP A 183 -1.71 9.00 17.18
C TRP A 183 -2.11 7.52 17.34
N LYS A 184 -3.31 7.15 16.90
CA LYS A 184 -3.80 5.75 16.91
C LYS A 184 -2.93 4.82 16.07
N LEU A 185 -2.33 5.34 14.99
CA LEU A 185 -1.49 4.57 14.08
C LEU A 185 -0.08 4.27 14.62
N HIS A 186 0.34 4.88 15.72
CA HIS A 186 1.73 4.78 16.19
C HIS A 186 1.87 4.35 17.66
N ASP A 187 1.13 4.98 18.59
CA ASP A 187 1.36 4.79 20.02
C ASP A 187 0.39 3.77 20.64
N LEU A 188 0.63 2.47 20.42
CA LEU A 188 -0.24 1.41 20.95
C LEU A 188 -0.42 1.51 22.47
N PHE A 189 0.67 1.77 23.21
CA PHE A 189 0.69 1.85 24.66
C PHE A 189 -0.35 2.84 25.20
N SER A 190 -0.29 4.08 24.74
CA SER A 190 -1.22 5.12 25.19
C SER A 190 -2.65 4.86 24.73
N ASN A 191 -2.86 4.14 23.62
CA ASN A 191 -4.18 3.78 23.14
C ASN A 191 -4.79 2.62 23.95
N GLU A 192 -3.99 1.65 24.40
CA GLU A 192 -4.50 0.49 25.13
C GLU A 192 -4.57 0.66 26.66
N ILE A 193 -3.78 1.56 27.27
CA ILE A 193 -3.75 1.73 28.75
C ILE A 193 -5.11 2.11 29.33
N ASN A 194 -5.97 2.76 28.53
CA ASN A 194 -7.31 3.17 28.93
C ASN A 194 -8.38 2.10 28.65
N LEU A 195 -8.00 0.94 28.11
CA LEU A 195 -8.91 -0.16 27.85
C LEU A 195 -9.10 -0.99 29.12
N SER A 196 -10.36 -1.35 29.39
CA SER A 196 -10.76 -2.11 30.59
C SER A 196 -10.86 -3.62 30.33
N ASP A 197 -10.10 -4.16 29.38
CA ASP A 197 -10.17 -5.58 29.01
C ASP A 197 -9.14 -6.48 29.74
N GLY A 198 -8.15 -5.88 30.39
CA GLY A 198 -7.12 -6.57 31.17
C GLY A 198 -6.02 -7.23 30.32
N ILE A 199 -5.99 -6.98 29.01
CA ILE A 199 -4.95 -7.49 28.10
C ILE A 199 -4.01 -6.33 27.73
N HIS A 200 -2.71 -6.55 27.85
CA HIS A 200 -1.69 -5.55 27.57
C HIS A 200 -0.72 -6.06 26.50
N LEU A 201 -0.84 -5.56 25.27
CA LEU A 201 0.08 -5.90 24.17
C LEU A 201 1.43 -5.15 24.29
N THR A 202 1.40 -4.02 24.98
CA THR A 202 2.53 -3.17 25.34
C THR A 202 2.44 -2.89 26.83
N PRO A 203 2.83 -3.82 27.72
CA PRO A 203 2.72 -3.60 29.15
C PRO A 203 3.71 -2.54 29.65
N ALA A 204 3.48 -2.00 30.85
CA ALA A 204 4.39 -1.03 31.48
C ALA A 204 5.82 -1.60 31.61
N GLY A 205 6.83 -0.80 31.25
CA GLY A 205 8.22 -1.22 31.11
C GLY A 205 8.57 -1.84 29.74
N LEU A 206 7.57 -2.13 28.91
CA LEU A 206 7.68 -2.66 27.54
C LEU A 206 6.81 -1.85 26.57
N GLU A 207 6.70 -0.54 26.77
CA GLU A 207 5.76 0.34 26.06
C GLU A 207 5.99 0.38 24.54
N ARG A 208 7.18 -0.03 24.07
CA ARG A 208 7.57 -0.03 22.66
C ARG A 208 7.89 -1.42 22.11
N VAL A 209 7.49 -2.48 22.81
CA VAL A 209 7.72 -3.86 22.36
C VAL A 209 6.92 -4.20 21.10
N ILE A 210 5.80 -3.50 20.88
CA ILE A 210 5.16 -3.36 19.57
C ILE A 210 5.35 -1.91 19.13
N GLY A 211 5.77 -1.73 17.88
CA GLY A 211 5.89 -0.42 17.29
C GLY A 211 5.76 -0.47 15.78
N ILE A 212 5.88 0.70 15.16
CA ILE A 212 6.01 0.82 13.72
C ILE A 212 7.49 0.99 13.37
N LYS A 213 7.86 0.57 12.16
CA LYS A 213 9.20 0.81 11.64
C LYS A 213 9.49 2.31 11.57
N LYS A 214 10.68 2.72 12.03
CA LYS A 214 11.09 4.13 11.98
C LYS A 214 11.44 4.56 10.56
N GLN A 215 10.43 4.98 9.81
CA GLN A 215 10.55 5.41 8.42
C GLN A 215 9.46 6.44 8.07
N GLN A 216 9.55 7.00 6.85
CA GLN A 216 8.48 7.80 6.29
C GLN A 216 7.35 6.90 5.77
N TYR A 217 6.10 7.26 6.10
CA TYR A 217 4.90 6.59 5.62
C TYR A 217 4.17 7.46 4.62
N VAL A 218 3.93 6.93 3.43
CA VAL A 218 3.30 7.66 2.33
C VAL A 218 1.78 7.65 2.52
N MET A 219 1.15 8.82 2.65
CA MET A 219 -0.27 8.97 2.96
C MET A 219 -0.90 10.17 2.25
N HIS A 220 -2.16 10.04 1.85
CA HIS A 220 -2.99 11.15 1.39
C HIS A 220 -3.41 12.05 2.57
N CYS A 221 -2.50 12.92 3.01
CA CYS A 221 -2.71 13.70 4.23
C CYS A 221 -3.85 14.70 4.10
N THR A 222 -4.12 15.19 2.88
CA THR A 222 -5.30 16.03 2.56
C THR A 222 -6.62 15.39 3.01
N ALA A 223 -6.75 14.06 2.90
CA ALA A 223 -7.95 13.33 3.32
C ALA A 223 -8.19 13.38 4.85
N MET A 224 -7.16 13.71 5.63
CA MET A 224 -7.22 13.86 7.09
C MET A 224 -7.17 15.31 7.54
N SER A 225 -7.31 16.28 6.63
CA SER A 225 -7.15 17.72 6.92
C SER A 225 -8.01 18.21 8.10
N ARG A 226 -9.22 17.66 8.29
CA ARG A 226 -10.11 17.99 9.41
C ARG A 226 -9.65 17.47 10.77
N GLU A 227 -8.76 16.49 10.78
CA GLU A 227 -8.24 15.80 11.97
C GLU A 227 -6.77 16.15 12.24
N ILE A 228 -6.20 17.05 11.43
CA ILE A 228 -4.85 17.54 11.56
C ILE A 228 -4.90 18.97 12.11
N ARG A 229 -4.23 19.17 13.23
CA ARG A 229 -3.95 20.49 13.75
C ARG A 229 -2.51 20.86 13.41
N LEU A 230 -2.34 21.96 12.70
CA LEU A 230 -1.04 22.50 12.32
C LEU A 230 -0.41 23.18 13.53
N LEU A 231 0.82 22.79 13.87
CA LEU A 231 1.57 23.33 15.01
C LEU A 231 2.77 24.20 14.58
N SER A 232 3.05 24.29 13.28
CA SER A 232 4.01 25.23 12.71
C SER A 232 3.53 25.74 11.35
N GLU A 233 4.11 26.83 10.87
CA GLU A 233 4.11 27.11 9.42
C GLU A 233 4.93 26.04 8.68
N PRO A 234 4.70 25.84 7.37
CA PRO A 234 5.60 25.05 6.54
C PRO A 234 7.04 25.58 6.59
N PHE A 235 8.01 24.69 6.72
CA PHE A 235 9.42 25.03 6.73
C PHE A 235 10.19 24.21 5.69
N LYS A 236 11.18 24.84 5.05
CA LYS A 236 12.08 24.19 4.10
C LYS A 236 13.08 23.32 4.83
N ILE A 237 13.29 22.09 4.36
CA ILE A 237 14.22 21.12 4.96
C ILE A 237 15.50 20.99 4.13
N PHE A 238 15.42 20.42 2.93
CA PHE A 238 16.56 20.18 2.04
C PHE A 238 16.32 20.73 0.64
N GLU A 239 17.40 21.10 -0.04
CA GLU A 239 17.42 21.46 -1.47
C GLU A 239 18.44 20.58 -2.20
N PHE A 240 18.00 19.97 -3.30
CA PHE A 240 18.82 19.13 -4.16
C PHE A 240 18.87 19.73 -5.56
N ASP A 241 20.03 20.26 -5.94
CA ASP A 241 20.31 20.72 -7.31
C ASP A 241 20.74 19.52 -8.16
N PHE A 242 19.93 19.10 -9.14
CA PHE A 242 20.20 17.89 -9.93
C PHE A 242 21.41 18.02 -10.87
N TRP A 243 21.76 19.26 -11.22
CA TRP A 243 22.96 19.58 -12.02
C TRP A 243 24.27 19.43 -11.22
N LYS A 244 24.19 19.25 -9.90
CA LYS A 244 25.32 18.90 -9.04
C LYS A 244 25.24 17.43 -8.65
N LYS A 245 26.41 16.80 -8.49
CA LYS A 245 26.49 15.50 -7.83
C LYS A 245 25.99 15.63 -6.39
N PRO A 246 24.96 14.89 -5.96
CA PRO A 246 24.48 14.96 -4.58
C PRO A 246 25.43 14.24 -3.62
N GLU A 247 25.47 14.71 -2.38
CA GLU A 247 26.18 14.03 -1.29
C GLU A 247 25.42 12.75 -0.87
N SER A 248 26.13 11.72 -0.38
CA SER A 248 25.49 10.47 0.11
C SER A 248 24.78 10.65 1.46
N HIS A 249 25.06 11.75 2.16
CA HIS A 249 24.46 12.07 3.44
C HIS A 249 24.36 13.58 3.60
N GLY A 250 23.41 14.04 4.40
CA GLY A 250 23.33 15.44 4.80
C GLY A 250 22.52 15.59 6.08
N GLU A 251 22.82 16.63 6.84
CA GLU A 251 22.17 16.95 8.10
C GLU A 251 21.90 18.44 8.19
N ILE A 252 20.73 18.80 8.71
CA ILE A 252 20.37 20.18 9.03
C ILE A 252 19.70 20.24 10.40
N GLU A 253 19.99 21.30 11.14
CA GLU A 253 19.33 21.64 12.39
C GLU A 253 18.71 23.04 12.27
N MET A 254 17.45 23.19 12.70
CA MET A 254 16.71 24.43 12.61
C MET A 254 15.73 24.59 13.78
N SER A 255 15.48 25.84 14.17
CA SER A 255 14.50 26.17 15.20
C SER A 255 13.16 26.52 14.57
N ILE A 256 12.14 25.69 14.80
CA ILE A 256 10.78 25.88 14.29
C ILE A 256 9.93 26.57 15.33
N LYS A 257 9.32 27.71 14.98
CA LYS A 257 8.41 28.41 15.87
C LYS A 257 7.03 27.74 15.86
N ALA A 258 6.54 27.36 17.04
CA ALA A 258 5.20 26.80 17.19
C ALA A 258 4.11 27.88 17.01
N CYS A 259 3.11 27.61 16.17
CA CYS A 259 2.00 28.54 15.91
C CYS A 259 0.84 28.39 16.90
N SER A 260 0.74 27.26 17.62
CA SER A 260 -0.25 27.04 18.68
C SER A 260 0.22 26.01 19.72
N ASP A 261 -0.44 25.98 20.89
CA ASP A 261 -0.19 24.98 21.94
C ASP A 261 -0.66 23.59 21.49
N GLY A 262 0.11 22.53 21.71
CA GLY A 262 -0.34 21.17 21.37
C GLY A 262 0.75 20.13 21.59
N ASN A 263 0.55 18.94 21.04
CA ASN A 263 1.51 17.85 21.08
C ASN A 263 1.91 17.44 19.66
N VAL A 264 3.18 17.61 19.30
CA VAL A 264 3.70 17.18 18.00
C VAL A 264 3.81 15.67 17.98
N ILE A 265 2.92 15.02 17.23
CA ILE A 265 2.87 13.56 17.10
C ILE A 265 3.49 13.09 15.78
N ALA A 266 3.57 13.96 14.78
CA ALA A 266 4.21 13.67 13.51
C ALA A 266 4.76 14.92 12.83
N VAL A 267 5.64 14.70 11.86
CA VAL A 267 6.01 15.68 10.83
C VAL A 267 5.41 15.21 9.52
N ILE A 268 4.59 16.05 8.91
CA ILE A 268 4.13 15.86 7.53
C ILE A 268 5.12 16.56 6.62
N SER A 269 5.67 15.84 5.66
CA SER A 269 6.62 16.37 4.68
C SER A 269 6.19 16.09 3.25
N TRP A 270 6.58 16.98 2.35
CA TRP A 270 6.32 16.91 0.91
C TRP A 270 7.48 17.55 0.16
N TRP A 271 7.43 17.53 -1.17
CA TRP A 271 8.44 18.13 -2.00
C TRP A 271 7.85 18.96 -3.14
N VAL A 272 8.65 19.91 -3.62
CA VAL A 272 8.38 20.74 -4.79
C VAL A 272 9.55 20.58 -5.76
N LEU A 273 9.26 20.19 -7.00
CA LEU A 273 10.22 20.20 -8.09
C LEU A 273 10.15 21.53 -8.82
N GLN A 274 11.31 22.17 -8.94
CA GLN A 274 11.57 23.18 -9.95
C GLN A 274 12.09 22.46 -11.19
N LEU A 275 11.32 22.47 -12.27
CA LEU A 275 11.64 21.68 -13.47
C LEU A 275 12.61 22.38 -14.42
N ASP A 276 12.64 23.72 -14.42
CA ASP A 276 13.51 24.54 -15.27
C ASP A 276 14.49 25.41 -14.47
N GLU A 277 15.58 25.85 -15.09
CA GLU A 277 16.61 26.67 -14.45
C GLU A 277 16.08 28.01 -13.93
N GLU A 278 15.18 28.66 -14.69
CA GLU A 278 14.65 29.98 -14.35
C GLU A 278 13.58 29.97 -13.25
N GLY A 279 13.09 28.80 -12.86
CA GLY A 279 12.06 28.66 -11.82
C GLY A 279 10.70 29.20 -12.28
N SER A 280 10.28 28.84 -13.49
CA SER A 280 8.97 29.20 -14.03
C SER A 280 8.00 28.02 -14.13
N ILE A 281 8.49 26.79 -14.00
CA ILE A 281 7.71 25.56 -14.10
C ILE A 281 7.95 24.72 -12.85
N PHE A 282 6.89 24.46 -12.08
CA PHE A 282 6.95 23.67 -10.87
C PHE A 282 5.99 22.50 -10.89
N TYR A 283 6.30 21.46 -10.12
CA TYR A 283 5.39 20.39 -9.78
C TYR A 283 5.48 20.12 -8.27
N SER A 284 4.35 20.01 -7.58
CA SER A 284 4.30 19.99 -6.12
C SER A 284 3.45 18.83 -5.60
N THR A 285 3.92 18.21 -4.53
CA THR A 285 3.16 17.22 -3.74
C THR A 285 2.60 17.82 -2.44
N ALA A 286 2.56 19.15 -2.34
CA ALA A 286 2.08 19.82 -1.14
C ALA A 286 0.61 19.47 -0.84
N PRO A 287 0.24 19.28 0.44
CA PRO A 287 -1.14 19.02 0.81
C PRO A 287 -2.03 20.24 0.55
N ARG A 288 -3.33 20.04 0.28
CA ARG A 288 -4.21 21.12 -0.21
C ARG A 288 -4.28 22.35 0.71
N TRP A 289 -4.07 22.20 2.02
CA TRP A 289 -4.12 23.33 2.97
C TRP A 289 -2.95 24.32 2.83
N THR A 290 -1.88 23.97 2.11
CA THR A 290 -0.77 24.91 1.89
C THR A 290 -1.05 25.93 0.78
N ASN A 291 -2.09 25.71 -0.03
CA ASN A 291 -2.44 26.56 -1.16
C ASN A 291 -3.36 27.73 -0.77
N CYS A 292 -3.45 28.07 0.52
CA CYS A 292 -4.21 29.23 1.00
C CYS A 292 -3.56 30.55 0.54
N PRO A 293 -4.33 31.53 0.01
CA PRO A 293 -3.80 32.80 -0.53
C PRO A 293 -2.94 33.60 0.46
N ASP A 294 -3.15 33.41 1.76
CA ASP A 294 -2.50 34.20 2.82
C ASP A 294 -1.04 33.79 3.11
N ASN A 295 -0.55 32.67 2.59
CA ASN A 295 0.74 32.11 3.00
C ASN A 295 1.95 32.52 2.14
N GLY A 296 1.81 33.33 1.08
CA GLY A 296 2.93 33.97 0.37
C GLY A 296 4.02 33.05 -0.21
N MET A 297 3.90 31.72 -0.10
CA MET A 297 4.99 30.80 -0.39
C MET A 297 5.01 30.28 -1.83
N VAL A 298 3.93 30.45 -2.61
CA VAL A 298 3.96 30.14 -4.06
C VAL A 298 2.96 30.99 -4.85
N GLU A 299 3.30 32.25 -5.15
CA GLU A 299 2.47 33.10 -6.05
C GLU A 299 2.33 32.55 -7.49
N ASN A 300 3.12 31.52 -7.87
CA ASN A 300 3.12 30.93 -9.20
C ASN A 300 2.65 29.46 -9.29
N CYS A 301 2.13 28.88 -8.19
CA CYS A 301 1.31 27.67 -8.32
C CYS A 301 -0.07 28.12 -8.80
N ILE A 302 -0.25 28.16 -10.11
CA ILE A 302 -1.49 28.62 -10.76
C ILE A 302 -2.69 27.99 -10.05
N PRO A 303 -3.66 28.78 -9.56
CA PRO A 303 -4.93 28.26 -9.08
C PRO A 303 -5.71 27.71 -10.28
N GLY A 304 -5.71 26.38 -10.42
CA GLY A 304 -6.38 25.71 -11.53
C GLY A 304 -6.32 24.19 -11.41
N ASN A 305 -7.34 23.64 -10.75
CA ASN A 305 -7.71 22.22 -10.58
C ASN A 305 -6.88 21.35 -9.64
N GLU A 306 -7.55 20.88 -8.57
CA GLU A 306 -8.04 19.49 -8.43
C GLU A 306 -7.14 18.30 -8.85
N ASN A 307 -5.83 18.43 -9.01
CA ASN A 307 -4.99 17.32 -9.51
C ASN A 307 -4.59 16.36 -8.38
N TRP A 308 -5.58 15.60 -7.90
CA TRP A 308 -5.31 14.39 -7.13
C TRP A 308 -4.55 13.38 -8.00
N CYS A 309 -3.53 12.75 -7.43
CA CYS A 309 -2.85 11.59 -8.02
C CYS A 309 -2.52 10.60 -6.89
N ASP A 310 -2.33 9.33 -7.22
CA ASP A 310 -2.00 8.28 -6.25
C ASP A 310 -0.51 7.91 -6.23
N HIS A 311 0.21 8.13 -7.34
CA HIS A 311 1.62 7.77 -7.50
C HIS A 311 2.55 8.59 -6.61
N TRP A 312 2.15 9.81 -6.25
CA TRP A 312 2.82 10.65 -5.28
C TRP A 312 1.86 11.13 -4.20
N LYS A 313 2.27 11.00 -2.94
CA LYS A 313 1.53 11.48 -1.77
C LYS A 313 2.49 12.19 -0.82
N GLN A 314 1.95 12.71 0.28
CA GLN A 314 2.79 13.27 1.35
C GLN A 314 3.40 12.15 2.20
N CYS A 315 4.45 12.47 2.93
CA CYS A 315 5.10 11.57 3.88
C CYS A 315 4.78 11.97 5.31
N VAL A 316 4.43 11.00 6.14
CA VAL A 316 4.24 11.12 7.59
C VAL A 316 5.42 10.46 8.30
N TRP A 317 6.07 11.22 9.18
CA TRP A 317 7.10 10.71 10.09
C TRP A 317 6.60 10.83 11.52
N PHE A 318 6.39 9.71 12.19
CA PHE A 318 5.89 9.68 13.56
C PHE A 318 6.98 10.03 14.58
N ILE A 319 6.60 10.80 15.60
CA ILE A 319 7.48 11.15 16.71
C ILE A 319 7.39 10.05 17.76
N SER A 320 8.55 9.47 18.11
CA SER A 320 8.61 8.33 19.03
C SER A 320 8.06 8.67 20.42
N GLY A 321 7.40 7.70 21.04
CA GLY A 321 6.80 7.85 22.37
C GLY A 321 5.57 8.75 22.35
N ALA A 322 5.37 9.50 23.44
CA ALA A 322 4.13 10.25 23.68
C ALA A 322 4.00 11.56 22.87
N GLY A 323 4.77 11.74 21.80
CA GLY A 323 4.90 13.01 21.08
C GLY A 323 5.76 14.04 21.82
N LEU A 324 5.78 15.27 21.29
CA LEU A 324 6.50 16.41 21.88
C LEU A 324 5.53 17.55 22.21
N PRO A 325 5.27 17.84 23.50
CA PRO A 325 4.47 19.00 23.90
C PRO A 325 5.14 20.31 23.49
N VAL A 326 4.36 21.21 22.91
CA VAL A 326 4.81 22.53 22.45
C VAL A 326 3.84 23.61 22.92
N LEU A 327 4.38 24.78 23.25
CA LEU A 327 3.62 25.98 23.55
C LEU A 327 3.76 26.98 22.41
N LYS A 328 2.69 27.72 22.15
CA LYS A 328 2.65 28.79 21.16
C LYS A 328 3.82 29.75 21.36
N ASP A 329 4.40 30.17 20.23
CA ASP A 329 5.54 31.08 20.15
C ASP A 329 6.87 30.52 20.71
N LYS A 330 6.91 29.29 21.25
CA LYS A 330 8.16 28.62 21.61
C LYS A 330 8.84 28.01 20.39
N LEU A 331 10.17 27.87 20.49
CA LEU A 331 11.00 27.26 19.47
C LEU A 331 11.13 25.76 19.75
N VAL A 332 11.03 24.97 18.69
CA VAL A 332 11.24 23.53 18.68
C VAL A 332 12.51 23.25 17.88
N LEU A 333 13.47 22.55 18.48
CA LEU A 333 14.69 22.17 17.75
C LEU A 333 14.36 20.98 16.86
N PHE A 334 14.42 21.19 15.55
CA PHE A 334 14.19 20.17 14.53
C PHE A 334 15.52 19.84 13.85
N LYS A 335 15.86 18.55 13.85
CA LYS A 335 17.00 17.99 13.15
C LYS A 335 16.50 17.04 12.06
N ALA A 336 16.92 17.26 10.83
CA ALA A 336 16.69 16.33 9.73
C ALA A 336 18.01 15.77 9.23
N ALA A 337 18.02 14.50 8.88
CA ALA A 337 19.16 13.85 8.24
C ALA A 337 18.68 12.96 7.10
N TYR A 338 19.44 12.91 6.02
CA TYR A 338 19.23 11.96 4.94
C TYR A 338 20.46 11.08 4.73
N ASP A 339 20.20 9.85 4.31
CA ASP A 339 21.18 8.95 3.70
C ASP A 339 20.81 8.72 2.21
N GLU A 340 21.46 7.76 1.56
CA GLU A 340 21.26 7.45 0.14
C GLU A 340 19.82 7.08 -0.25
N ILE A 341 18.98 6.64 0.71
CA ILE A 341 17.65 6.09 0.46
C ILE A 341 16.54 6.60 1.40
N LYS A 342 16.88 7.29 2.50
CA LYS A 342 15.92 7.68 3.54
C LYS A 342 16.17 9.09 4.06
N ILE A 343 15.08 9.75 4.41
CA ILE A 343 15.08 10.97 5.22
C ILE A 343 14.50 10.64 6.59
N SER A 344 15.15 11.15 7.64
CA SER A 344 14.77 10.96 9.03
C SER A 344 14.67 12.29 9.76
N TYR A 345 13.74 12.37 10.72
CA TYR A 345 13.53 13.57 11.52
C TYR A 345 13.64 13.28 13.02
N HIS A 346 14.18 14.24 13.74
CA HIS A 346 14.35 14.21 15.18
C HIS A 346 13.97 15.57 15.74
N LEU A 347 13.20 15.57 16.83
CA LEU A 347 12.87 16.79 17.55
C LEU A 347 13.44 16.73 18.97
N LYS A 348 13.87 17.88 19.46
CA LYS A 348 14.24 18.10 20.85
C LYS A 348 13.56 19.37 21.34
N CYS A 349 13.24 19.40 22.63
CA CYS A 349 12.91 20.61 23.36
C CYS A 349 13.96 20.79 24.46
N ASP A 350 14.34 22.03 24.77
CA ASP A 350 15.49 22.37 25.63
C ASP A 350 15.46 21.71 27.02
N ASP A 351 14.32 21.16 27.46
CA ASP A 351 14.13 20.52 28.77
C ASP A 351 13.75 19.03 28.72
N GLN A 352 13.85 18.32 27.59
CA GLN A 352 13.50 16.90 27.52
C GLN A 352 14.55 16.03 26.81
N THR A 353 15.28 15.25 27.60
CA THR A 353 15.89 14.00 27.16
C THR A 353 14.81 12.94 27.00
N CYS A 354 14.21 12.83 25.82
CA CYS A 354 13.30 11.72 25.55
C CYS A 354 14.07 10.46 25.13
N CYS A 355 13.75 9.38 25.86
CA CYS A 355 13.95 7.95 25.63
C CYS A 355 15.30 7.34 26.05
N ASN A 356 15.27 6.59 27.16
CA ASN A 356 16.17 5.46 27.37
C ASN A 356 16.08 4.53 26.15
N ASN A 357 17.23 4.18 25.56
CA ASN A 357 17.33 3.09 24.60
C ASN A 357 17.07 1.78 25.35
N PHE A 358 15.79 1.41 25.49
CA PHE A 358 15.46 0.04 25.86
C PHE A 358 15.91 -0.85 24.70
N ASN A 359 16.91 -1.69 24.97
CA ASN A 359 17.32 -2.72 24.04
C ASN A 359 16.27 -3.83 24.12
N PHE A 360 15.21 -3.71 23.31
CA PHE A 360 14.16 -4.74 23.19
C PHE A 360 14.68 -6.04 22.55
N GLY A 361 15.96 -6.10 22.17
CA GLY A 361 16.58 -7.30 21.61
C GLY A 361 15.75 -7.87 20.46
N ASN A 362 15.44 -9.16 20.53
CA ASN A 362 14.71 -9.86 19.48
C ASN A 362 13.18 -9.89 19.68
N CYS A 363 12.63 -9.31 20.76
CA CYS A 363 11.18 -9.34 21.02
C CYS A 363 10.39 -8.16 20.43
N LEU A 364 11.05 -7.19 19.80
CA LEU A 364 10.40 -6.08 19.11
C LEU A 364 9.58 -6.58 17.91
N LEU A 365 8.28 -6.28 17.91
CA LEU A 365 7.39 -6.49 16.77
C LEU A 365 7.14 -5.18 16.02
N GLU A 366 7.70 -5.08 14.82
CA GLU A 366 7.42 -3.98 13.89
C GLU A 366 6.19 -4.31 13.03
N LEU A 367 5.09 -3.60 13.24
CA LEU A 367 3.83 -3.75 12.52
C LEU A 367 3.56 -2.53 11.61
N SER A 368 2.58 -2.65 10.70
CA SER A 368 2.10 -1.49 9.96
C SER A 368 1.37 -0.51 10.89
N PRO A 369 1.34 0.80 10.56
CA PRO A 369 0.61 1.77 11.38
C PRO A 369 -0.87 1.42 11.53
N GLU A 370 -1.50 0.90 10.49
CA GLU A 370 -2.88 0.46 10.52
C GLU A 370 -3.09 -0.75 11.44
N ARG A 371 -2.14 -1.69 11.46
CA ARG A 371 -2.20 -2.85 12.34
C ARG A 371 -2.05 -2.45 13.81
N VAL A 372 -1.16 -1.49 14.10
CA VAL A 372 -1.06 -0.88 15.44
C VAL A 372 -2.40 -0.28 15.87
N ALA A 373 -3.07 0.46 14.98
CA ALA A 373 -4.37 1.02 15.30
C ALA A 373 -5.48 -0.03 15.52
N VAL A 374 -5.47 -1.13 14.74
CA VAL A 374 -6.40 -2.26 14.97
C VAL A 374 -6.22 -2.86 16.38
N TYR A 375 -4.97 -3.03 16.81
CA TYR A 375 -4.67 -3.55 18.16
C TYR A 375 -5.01 -2.61 19.30
N GLY A 376 -5.11 -1.31 19.03
CA GLY A 376 -5.64 -0.30 19.96
C GLY A 376 -7.16 -0.10 19.87
N ASP A 377 -7.84 -0.75 18.93
CA ASP A 377 -9.27 -0.52 18.68
C ASP A 377 -10.16 -1.30 19.67
N LYS A 378 -10.94 -0.55 20.45
CA LYS A 378 -11.77 -1.10 21.52
C LYS A 378 -12.85 -2.05 21.00
N ASP A 379 -13.52 -1.69 19.91
CA ASP A 379 -14.67 -2.44 19.40
C ASP A 379 -14.18 -3.75 18.76
N TRP A 380 -13.07 -3.68 18.03
CA TRP A 380 -12.37 -4.85 17.49
C TRP A 380 -11.98 -5.84 18.59
N ARG A 381 -11.28 -5.39 19.64
CA ARG A 381 -10.87 -6.25 20.77
C ARG A 381 -12.08 -6.85 21.48
N SER A 382 -13.11 -6.03 21.73
CA SER A 382 -14.33 -6.46 22.41
C SER A 382 -15.06 -7.57 21.65
N GLY A 383 -15.07 -7.52 20.31
CA GLY A 383 -15.64 -8.58 19.46
C GLY A 383 -15.02 -9.95 19.73
N PHE A 384 -13.69 -10.04 19.68
CA PHE A 384 -12.96 -11.29 19.94
C PHE A 384 -13.04 -11.74 21.41
N ILE A 385 -12.92 -10.81 22.36
CA ILE A 385 -13.05 -11.12 23.79
C ILE A 385 -14.42 -11.73 24.10
N ASN A 386 -15.50 -11.13 23.58
CA ASN A 386 -16.85 -11.61 23.81
C ASN A 386 -17.08 -12.98 23.13
N ALA A 387 -16.57 -13.19 21.92
CA ALA A 387 -16.68 -14.47 21.21
C ALA A 387 -15.98 -15.61 21.97
N MET A 388 -14.75 -15.36 22.47
CA MET A 388 -13.98 -16.37 23.20
C MET A 388 -14.49 -16.63 24.61
N ARG A 389 -14.91 -15.59 25.35
CA ARG A 389 -15.44 -15.75 26.72
C ARG A 389 -16.69 -16.63 26.77
N ASN A 390 -17.50 -16.59 25.70
CA ASN A 390 -18.73 -17.38 25.59
C ASN A 390 -18.48 -18.87 25.33
N THR A 391 -17.33 -19.24 24.77
CA THR A 391 -17.06 -20.60 24.28
C THR A 391 -15.99 -21.33 25.09
N LEU A 392 -14.95 -20.62 25.55
CA LEU A 392 -13.78 -21.22 26.21
C LEU A 392 -14.08 -21.75 27.63
N ASN A 393 -15.00 -21.11 28.35
CA ASN A 393 -15.32 -21.44 29.75
C ASN A 393 -16.04 -22.79 29.94
N VAL A 394 -16.40 -23.47 28.85
CA VAL A 394 -17.19 -24.72 28.89
C VAL A 394 -16.28 -25.96 28.95
N ARG A 395 -15.00 -25.86 28.60
CA ARG A 395 -14.07 -27.00 28.52
C ARG A 395 -12.97 -26.91 29.59
N SER A 396 -12.63 -28.06 30.19
CA SER A 396 -11.69 -28.12 31.33
C SER A 396 -10.22 -27.94 30.97
N ALA A 397 -9.77 -28.44 29.81
CA ALA A 397 -8.40 -28.32 29.31
C ALA A 397 -8.35 -28.42 27.75
N PRO A 398 -8.89 -27.43 27.03
CA PRO A 398 -9.01 -27.50 25.58
C PRO A 398 -7.65 -27.35 24.87
N LEU A 399 -7.50 -28.00 23.72
CA LEU A 399 -6.44 -27.74 22.75
C LEU A 399 -6.89 -26.68 21.73
N CYS A 400 -6.19 -25.55 21.71
CA CYS A 400 -6.48 -24.41 20.86
C CYS A 400 -5.36 -24.20 19.82
N ILE A 401 -5.72 -24.02 18.55
CA ILE A 401 -4.80 -23.65 17.47
C ILE A 401 -5.14 -22.24 16.97
N ILE A 402 -4.17 -21.33 17.00
CA ILE A 402 -4.23 -20.04 16.31
C ILE A 402 -3.58 -20.25 14.93
N ALA A 403 -4.39 -20.21 13.87
CA ALA A 403 -3.99 -20.61 12.51
C ALA A 403 -3.42 -19.46 11.65
N ASP A 404 -2.99 -18.37 12.27
CA ASP A 404 -2.49 -17.18 11.61
C ASP A 404 -1.38 -16.48 12.44
N ASP A 405 -1.08 -15.21 12.18
CA ASP A 405 -0.07 -14.41 12.91
C ASP A 405 -0.67 -13.61 14.09
N SER A 406 -1.82 -14.03 14.63
CA SER A 406 -2.50 -13.34 15.73
C SER A 406 -1.80 -13.50 17.08
N VAL A 407 -1.06 -12.47 17.50
CA VAL A 407 -0.56 -12.39 18.87
C VAL A 407 -1.69 -12.11 19.87
N PHE A 408 -2.70 -11.32 19.49
CA PHE A 408 -3.81 -10.96 20.37
C PHE A 408 -4.65 -12.19 20.76
N LEU A 409 -5.00 -13.08 19.83
CA LEU A 409 -5.77 -14.30 20.15
C LEU A 409 -4.98 -15.26 21.02
N THR A 410 -3.66 -15.36 20.80
CA THR A 410 -2.79 -16.20 21.64
C THR A 410 -2.83 -15.72 23.10
N ILE A 411 -2.70 -14.41 23.31
CA ILE A 411 -2.76 -13.78 24.64
C ILE A 411 -4.17 -13.92 25.22
N LEU A 412 -5.21 -13.61 24.44
CA LEU A 412 -6.60 -13.68 24.85
C LEU A 412 -6.98 -15.06 25.39
N ILE A 413 -6.65 -16.12 24.66
CA ILE A 413 -6.97 -17.51 25.08
C ILE A 413 -6.23 -17.85 26.36
N SER A 414 -4.95 -17.51 26.43
CA SER A 414 -4.08 -17.82 27.56
C SER A 414 -4.46 -17.01 28.82
N TYR A 415 -4.96 -15.79 28.64
CA TYR A 415 -5.52 -14.94 29.69
C TYR A 415 -6.87 -15.46 30.20
N LEU A 416 -7.78 -15.85 29.30
CA LEU A 416 -9.12 -16.33 29.67
C LEU A 416 -9.13 -17.74 30.27
N SER A 417 -8.19 -18.62 29.89
CA SER A 417 -8.13 -20.00 30.41
C SER A 417 -6.70 -20.43 30.74
N LYS A 418 -6.43 -20.59 32.03
CA LYS A 418 -5.15 -21.11 32.55
C LYS A 418 -4.90 -22.59 32.22
N ASN A 419 -5.93 -23.31 31.78
CA ASN A 419 -5.85 -24.74 31.47
C ASN A 419 -5.79 -25.03 29.96
N ALA A 420 -6.03 -24.04 29.11
CA ALA A 420 -5.97 -24.22 27.66
C ALA A 420 -4.53 -24.50 27.20
N ASN A 421 -4.35 -25.52 26.37
CA ASN A 421 -3.10 -25.76 25.67
C ASN A 421 -3.18 -25.04 24.32
N THR A 422 -2.31 -24.06 24.12
CA THR A 422 -2.38 -23.14 22.98
C THR A 422 -1.22 -23.39 22.03
N ILE A 423 -1.52 -23.55 20.74
CA ILE A 423 -0.53 -23.66 19.67
C ILE A 423 -0.70 -22.47 18.72
N SER A 424 0.32 -21.64 18.61
CA SER A 424 0.35 -20.49 17.71
C SER A 424 1.18 -20.81 16.46
N SER A 425 0.55 -20.65 15.30
CA SER A 425 1.12 -20.93 13.98
C SER A 425 2.28 -19.97 13.66
N PHE A 426 1.98 -18.66 13.61
CA PHE A 426 2.93 -17.58 13.31
C PHE A 426 3.77 -17.84 12.04
N PRO A 427 3.15 -18.08 10.87
CA PRO A 427 3.89 -18.36 9.65
C PRO A 427 4.73 -17.17 9.17
N GLY A 428 4.31 -15.94 9.47
CA GLY A 428 5.02 -14.70 9.12
C GLY A 428 5.87 -14.16 10.27
N LEU A 429 5.34 -14.12 11.49
CA LEU A 429 6.06 -13.62 12.68
C LEU A 429 7.14 -14.58 13.16
N GLN A 430 6.94 -15.88 12.98
CA GLN A 430 7.88 -16.94 13.32
C GLN A 430 8.43 -16.80 14.76
N GLU A 431 9.74 -16.99 14.93
CA GLU A 431 10.44 -16.92 16.22
C GLU A 431 10.31 -15.55 16.90
N LYS A 432 10.19 -14.46 16.14
CA LYS A 432 9.99 -13.11 16.73
C LYS A 432 8.67 -13.05 17.50
N GLY A 433 7.61 -13.68 16.96
CA GLY A 433 6.34 -13.78 17.64
C GLY A 433 6.45 -14.57 18.96
N ALA A 434 7.24 -15.64 18.99
CA ALA A 434 7.49 -16.42 20.21
C ALA A 434 8.22 -15.60 21.28
N GLN A 435 9.26 -14.87 20.88
CA GLN A 435 10.05 -14.04 21.77
C GLN A 435 9.24 -12.86 22.33
N TYR A 436 8.37 -12.28 21.51
CA TYR A 436 7.38 -11.30 21.95
C TYR A 436 6.44 -11.87 23.01
N LEU A 437 5.81 -13.03 22.76
CA LEU A 437 4.89 -13.65 23.72
C LEU A 437 5.59 -13.95 25.05
N GLN A 438 6.83 -14.46 24.98
CA GLN A 438 7.63 -14.74 26.16
C GLN A 438 7.92 -13.47 27.00
N ALA A 439 8.11 -12.32 26.36
CA ALA A 439 8.40 -11.06 27.04
C ALA A 439 7.18 -10.47 27.77
N ILE A 440 5.97 -10.72 27.27
CA ILE A 440 4.72 -10.12 27.78
C ILE A 440 3.85 -11.07 28.61
N ALA A 441 4.24 -12.34 28.72
CA ALA A 441 3.46 -13.39 29.38
C ALA A 441 3.11 -13.07 30.85
N ASP A 442 4.13 -12.70 31.64
CA ASP A 442 3.96 -12.38 33.06
C ASP A 442 3.01 -11.19 33.27
N SER A 443 3.17 -10.13 32.45
CA SER A 443 2.31 -8.94 32.51
C SER A 443 0.86 -9.21 32.12
N ASN A 444 0.60 -10.28 31.38
CA ASN A 444 -0.75 -10.74 31.02
C ASN A 444 -1.21 -11.93 31.86
N GLY A 445 -0.46 -12.33 32.89
CA GLY A 445 -0.87 -13.34 33.86
C GLY A 445 -1.00 -14.77 33.31
N PHE A 446 -0.28 -15.10 32.23
CA PHE A 446 -0.23 -16.46 31.67
C PHE A 446 1.21 -17.01 31.64
N SER A 447 1.34 -18.33 31.50
CA SER A 447 2.63 -19.01 31.46
C SER A 447 2.87 -19.66 30.09
N MET A 448 4.13 -19.63 29.65
CA MET A 448 4.56 -20.18 28.36
C MET A 448 4.64 -21.70 28.32
N ASP A 449 4.55 -22.38 29.47
CA ASP A 449 4.49 -23.85 29.56
C ASP A 449 3.32 -24.47 28.77
N ARG A 450 2.24 -23.70 28.58
CA ARG A 450 1.04 -24.09 27.83
C ARG A 450 0.89 -23.40 26.49
N VAL A 451 1.86 -22.58 26.08
CA VAL A 451 1.86 -21.88 24.79
C VAL A 451 3.01 -22.39 23.94
N LYS A 452 2.70 -23.06 22.84
CA LYS A 452 3.68 -23.55 21.87
C LYS A 452 3.61 -22.73 20.60
N VAL A 453 4.72 -22.11 20.20
CA VAL A 453 4.84 -21.46 18.88
C VAL A 453 5.55 -22.40 17.92
N ILE A 454 4.97 -22.62 16.73
CA ILE A 454 5.59 -23.49 15.71
C ILE A 454 6.34 -22.71 14.62
N GLY A 455 6.06 -21.41 14.45
CA GLY A 455 6.70 -20.54 13.47
C GLY A 455 6.55 -21.00 12.01
N LYS A 456 5.46 -21.72 11.73
CA LYS A 456 5.15 -22.37 10.46
C LYS A 456 3.64 -22.38 10.28
N ARG A 457 3.15 -22.73 9.10
CA ARG A 457 1.72 -22.96 8.87
C ARG A 457 1.15 -23.99 9.83
N ALA A 458 -0.09 -23.81 10.25
CA ALA A 458 -0.79 -24.72 11.14
C ALA A 458 -0.87 -26.14 10.54
N SER A 459 -1.04 -26.27 9.22
CA SER A 459 -0.95 -27.54 8.49
C SER A 459 0.35 -28.34 8.70
N TYR A 460 1.45 -27.71 9.16
CA TYR A 460 2.68 -28.42 9.56
C TYR A 460 2.45 -29.38 10.73
N LEU A 461 1.40 -29.20 11.51
CA LEU A 461 1.04 -30.09 12.63
C LEU A 461 0.64 -31.50 12.17
N LEU A 462 0.30 -31.67 10.89
CA LEU A 462 -0.01 -32.96 10.27
C LEU A 462 1.25 -33.77 9.94
N THR A 463 2.39 -33.08 9.74
CA THR A 463 3.70 -33.73 9.59
C THR A 463 4.12 -34.30 10.94
N ASP A 464 4.55 -35.55 10.95
CA ASP A 464 5.10 -36.27 12.12
C ASP A 464 4.15 -36.55 13.30
N ASN A 465 2.81 -36.50 13.12
CA ASN A 465 1.84 -36.73 14.21
C ASN A 465 2.15 -35.90 15.48
N LEU A 466 2.55 -34.65 15.29
CA LEU A 466 2.97 -33.74 16.37
C LEU A 466 1.86 -33.41 17.38
N ILE A 467 0.62 -33.79 17.07
CA ILE A 467 -0.54 -33.67 17.92
C ILE A 467 -1.20 -35.04 18.07
N GLN A 468 -1.38 -35.47 19.33
CA GLN A 468 -2.06 -36.73 19.67
C GLN A 468 -3.51 -36.52 20.15
N GLN A 469 -3.89 -35.27 20.47
CA GLN A 469 -5.23 -34.90 20.95
C GLN A 469 -6.04 -34.22 19.83
N LYS A 470 -7.36 -34.43 19.80
CA LYS A 470 -8.23 -33.67 18.90
C LYS A 470 -8.26 -32.18 19.28
N VAL A 471 -8.33 -31.32 18.28
CA VAL A 471 -8.34 -29.86 18.45
C VAL A 471 -9.75 -29.40 18.80
N ASP A 472 -9.87 -28.71 19.93
CA ASP A 472 -11.14 -28.19 20.46
C ASP A 472 -11.49 -26.80 19.89
N PHE A 473 -10.47 -25.98 19.62
CA PHE A 473 -10.62 -24.64 19.07
C PHE A 473 -9.65 -24.42 17.91
N LEU A 474 -10.17 -24.04 16.76
CA LEU A 474 -9.39 -23.53 15.63
C LEU A 474 -9.76 -22.06 15.41
N VAL A 475 -8.85 -21.16 15.77
CA VAL A 475 -9.13 -19.72 15.77
C VAL A 475 -8.16 -18.95 14.88
N GLY A 476 -8.59 -17.78 14.42
CA GLY A 476 -7.78 -16.80 13.72
C GLY A 476 -8.44 -15.42 13.73
N GLU A 477 -7.65 -14.38 13.52
CA GLU A 477 -8.11 -13.05 13.12
C GLU A 477 -8.28 -12.93 11.59
N PRO A 478 -8.00 -14.01 10.85
CA PRO A 478 -7.38 -13.99 9.53
C PRO A 478 -6.30 -12.92 9.25
N PHE A 479 -5.30 -12.78 10.13
CA PHE A 479 -4.16 -11.86 9.93
C PHE A 479 -2.86 -12.60 9.57
N TYR A 480 -2.22 -12.20 8.48
CA TYR A 480 -0.93 -12.76 8.04
C TYR A 480 0.09 -11.65 7.87
N TYR A 481 1.19 -11.72 8.63
CA TYR A 481 2.21 -10.69 8.65
C TYR A 481 2.87 -10.54 7.27
N GLY A 482 2.94 -9.31 6.76
CA GLY A 482 3.45 -9.00 5.43
C GLY A 482 2.42 -9.09 4.30
N ASN A 483 1.17 -9.47 4.61
CA ASN A 483 0.07 -9.55 3.63
C ASN A 483 -0.91 -8.37 3.71
N GLU A 484 -0.59 -7.31 4.44
CA GLU A 484 -1.49 -6.16 4.69
C GLU A 484 -1.77 -5.33 3.41
N GLY A 485 -0.96 -5.52 2.36
CA GLY A 485 -1.16 -4.90 1.05
C GLY A 485 -2.15 -5.61 0.13
N ALA A 486 -2.63 -6.79 0.52
CA ALA A 486 -3.45 -7.71 -0.28
C ALA A 486 -4.91 -7.28 -0.48
N LEU A 487 -5.58 -7.98 -1.40
CA LEU A 487 -7.05 -7.96 -1.48
C LEU A 487 -7.67 -8.65 -0.24
N PRO A 488 -8.82 -8.18 0.27
CA PRO A 488 -9.40 -8.68 1.52
C PRO A 488 -9.63 -10.20 1.58
N TRP A 489 -9.99 -10.81 0.45
CA TRP A 489 -10.25 -12.25 0.36
C TRP A 489 -9.01 -13.13 0.32
N GLN A 490 -7.80 -12.58 0.18
CA GLN A 490 -6.59 -13.39 0.33
C GLN A 490 -6.44 -13.94 1.77
N ASN A 491 -7.09 -13.30 2.75
CA ASN A 491 -7.16 -13.80 4.12
C ASN A 491 -8.06 -15.04 4.28
N LEU A 492 -8.79 -15.47 3.23
CA LEU A 492 -9.45 -16.79 3.18
C LEU A 492 -8.46 -17.97 3.24
N ARG A 493 -7.14 -17.70 3.23
CA ARG A 493 -6.10 -18.64 3.68
C ARG A 493 -6.47 -19.35 4.99
N PHE A 494 -7.19 -18.70 5.91
CA PHE A 494 -7.67 -19.33 7.15
C PHE A 494 -8.55 -20.55 6.85
N TRP A 495 -9.45 -20.44 5.87
CA TRP A 495 -10.34 -21.53 5.48
C TRP A 495 -9.59 -22.72 4.87
N LYS A 496 -8.51 -22.44 4.14
CA LYS A 496 -7.60 -23.48 3.63
C LYS A 496 -6.90 -24.21 4.77
N GLU A 497 -6.33 -23.51 5.74
CA GLU A 497 -5.73 -24.14 6.92
C GLU A 497 -6.78 -24.97 7.68
N ARG A 498 -7.99 -24.44 7.89
CA ARG A 498 -9.12 -25.20 8.46
C ARG A 498 -9.46 -26.46 7.69
N THR A 499 -9.37 -26.43 6.36
CA THR A 499 -9.65 -27.60 5.53
C THR A 499 -8.54 -28.64 5.64
N LEU A 500 -7.28 -28.20 5.66
CA LEU A 500 -6.13 -29.09 5.81
C LEU A 500 -6.15 -29.80 7.18
N LEU A 501 -6.57 -29.08 8.23
CA LEU A 501 -6.60 -29.60 9.60
C LEU A 501 -7.84 -30.44 9.95
N ASP A 502 -8.78 -30.62 9.02
CA ASP A 502 -10.08 -31.28 9.26
C ASP A 502 -9.95 -32.63 9.97
N SER A 503 -8.93 -33.43 9.59
CA SER A 503 -8.67 -34.75 10.18
C SER A 503 -8.29 -34.73 11.66
N ILE A 504 -7.80 -33.62 12.20
CA ILE A 504 -7.38 -33.48 13.60
C ILE A 504 -8.36 -32.67 14.46
N LEU A 505 -9.44 -32.12 13.87
CA LEU A 505 -10.47 -31.40 14.63
C LEU A 505 -11.35 -32.38 15.43
N SER A 506 -11.83 -31.95 16.59
CA SER A 506 -12.87 -32.67 17.36
C SER A 506 -14.23 -32.57 16.66
N GLU A 507 -15.17 -33.47 16.99
CA GLU A 507 -16.52 -33.44 16.42
C GLU A 507 -17.30 -32.17 16.81
N ASP A 508 -16.98 -31.60 17.96
CA ASP A 508 -17.60 -30.40 18.53
C ASP A 508 -16.69 -29.18 18.45
N VAL A 509 -15.73 -29.18 17.52
CA VAL A 509 -14.73 -28.11 17.38
C VAL A 509 -15.38 -26.73 17.27
N VAL A 510 -14.80 -25.74 17.95
CA VAL A 510 -15.15 -24.33 17.79
C VAL A 510 -14.24 -23.72 16.73
N ILE A 511 -14.83 -23.16 15.67
CA ILE A 511 -14.11 -22.48 14.59
C ILE A 511 -14.43 -20.99 14.66
N MET A 512 -13.40 -20.14 14.78
CA MET A 512 -13.53 -18.69 14.83
C MET A 512 -12.52 -18.01 13.89
N PRO A 513 -12.93 -17.17 12.93
CA PRO A 513 -14.32 -16.91 12.56
C PRO A 513 -15.02 -18.18 12.06
N CYS A 514 -16.33 -18.27 12.24
CA CYS A 514 -17.12 -19.40 11.73
C CYS A 514 -17.60 -19.16 10.29
N LYS A 515 -17.65 -17.90 9.86
CA LYS A 515 -18.08 -17.50 8.52
C LYS A 515 -17.37 -16.22 8.08
N GLY A 516 -17.04 -16.12 6.80
CA GLY A 516 -16.72 -14.87 6.12
C GLY A 516 -17.87 -14.43 5.21
N ILE A 517 -18.16 -13.13 5.11
CA ILE A 517 -19.15 -12.59 4.18
C ILE A 517 -18.46 -11.56 3.30
N LEU A 518 -18.35 -11.82 1.99
CA LEU A 518 -17.94 -10.82 1.02
C LEU A 518 -19.08 -9.80 0.88
N LYS A 519 -18.80 -8.55 1.19
CA LYS A 519 -19.72 -7.42 1.06
C LYS A 519 -19.38 -6.58 -0.16
N VAL A 520 -20.37 -5.87 -0.68
CA VAL A 520 -20.21 -4.91 -1.77
C VAL A 520 -21.00 -3.63 -1.51
N CYS A 521 -20.45 -2.49 -1.95
CA CYS A 521 -21.14 -1.20 -2.00
C CYS A 521 -20.77 -0.48 -3.31
N ALA A 522 -21.76 0.15 -3.96
CA ALA A 522 -21.52 1.00 -5.13
C ALA A 522 -21.00 2.38 -4.68
N MET A 523 -19.94 2.86 -5.32
CA MET A 523 -19.18 4.01 -4.86
C MET A 523 -19.03 5.08 -5.94
N SER A 524 -19.11 6.34 -5.53
CA SER A 524 -18.50 7.45 -6.25
C SER A 524 -17.02 7.54 -5.87
N LEU A 525 -16.13 7.45 -6.87
CA LEU A 525 -14.67 7.44 -6.73
C LEU A 525 -14.02 8.21 -7.91
N PRO A 526 -14.37 9.49 -8.17
CA PRO A 526 -13.97 10.19 -9.38
C PRO A 526 -12.45 10.30 -9.56
N ASP A 527 -11.73 10.62 -8.48
CA ASP A 527 -10.27 10.82 -8.53
C ASP A 527 -9.54 9.50 -8.84
N LEU A 528 -9.87 8.44 -8.09
CA LEU A 528 -9.32 7.11 -8.35
C LEU A 528 -9.71 6.61 -9.75
N TRP A 529 -10.94 6.82 -10.21
CA TRP A 529 -11.34 6.41 -11.56
C TRP A 529 -10.54 7.15 -12.64
N ARG A 530 -10.35 8.48 -12.51
CA ARG A 530 -9.54 9.28 -13.44
C ARG A 530 -8.09 8.80 -13.49
N SER A 531 -7.47 8.51 -12.35
CA SER A 531 -6.08 8.00 -12.30
C SER A 531 -5.88 6.67 -13.02
N ARG A 532 -6.94 5.89 -13.17
CA ARG A 532 -6.90 4.54 -13.75
C ARG A 532 -7.53 4.48 -15.14
N CYS A 533 -7.96 5.61 -15.70
CA CYS A 533 -8.59 5.63 -17.01
C CYS A 533 -7.67 5.17 -18.14
N SER A 534 -8.27 4.54 -19.14
CA SER A 534 -7.55 4.13 -20.34
C SER A 534 -7.01 5.33 -21.09
N LEU A 535 -5.77 5.18 -21.52
CA LEU A 535 -5.02 6.16 -22.26
C LEU A 535 -5.26 5.98 -23.75
N LYS A 536 -5.38 7.11 -24.46
CA LYS A 536 -5.28 7.17 -25.92
C LYS A 536 -3.98 7.85 -26.31
N LYS A 537 -3.97 9.18 -26.26
CA LYS A 537 -2.77 9.99 -26.48
C LYS A 537 -2.38 10.69 -25.20
N VAL A 538 -1.12 10.56 -24.80
CA VAL A 538 -0.52 11.33 -23.71
C VAL A 538 0.47 12.28 -24.34
N GLU A 539 0.23 13.59 -24.19
CA GLU A 539 1.08 14.65 -24.76
C GLU A 539 1.31 14.48 -26.27
N GLY A 540 0.32 13.93 -26.98
CA GLY A 540 0.34 13.67 -28.43
C GLY A 540 0.86 12.29 -28.85
N PHE A 541 1.40 11.49 -27.95
CA PHE A 541 1.93 10.15 -28.22
C PHE A 541 0.91 9.06 -27.90
N ASP A 542 0.71 8.11 -28.82
CA ASP A 542 -0.18 6.97 -28.63
C ASP A 542 0.34 6.06 -27.51
N HIS A 543 -0.41 5.95 -26.43
CA HIS A 543 -0.12 5.10 -25.27
C HIS A 543 -1.16 3.99 -25.11
N SER A 544 -2.03 3.75 -26.09
CA SER A 544 -3.14 2.80 -25.91
C SER A 544 -2.69 1.37 -25.62
N VAL A 545 -1.46 1.02 -26.02
CA VAL A 545 -0.85 -0.30 -25.82
C VAL A 545 -0.54 -0.61 -24.34
N VAL A 546 -0.52 0.40 -23.46
CA VAL A 546 -0.25 0.19 -22.03
C VAL A 546 -1.48 -0.23 -21.24
N ASN A 547 -2.69 0.04 -21.75
CA ASN A 547 -3.93 -0.05 -20.98
C ASN A 547 -4.18 -1.43 -20.38
N GLU A 548 -4.03 -2.50 -21.16
CA GLU A 548 -4.23 -3.86 -20.67
C GLU A 548 -3.14 -4.25 -19.66
N THR A 549 -1.87 -3.90 -19.95
CA THR A 549 -0.72 -4.27 -19.09
C THR A 549 -0.72 -3.53 -17.76
N LEU A 550 -1.11 -2.26 -17.74
CA LEU A 550 -1.19 -1.45 -16.53
C LEU A 550 -2.56 -1.50 -15.85
N GLY A 551 -3.49 -2.35 -16.33
CA GLY A 551 -4.78 -2.59 -15.69
C GLY A 551 -5.73 -1.38 -15.71
N ALA A 552 -5.83 -0.68 -16.83
CA ALA A 552 -6.73 0.47 -16.95
C ALA A 552 -8.21 0.08 -16.76
N CYS A 553 -9.01 1.06 -16.36
CA CYS A 553 -10.48 1.05 -16.46
C CYS A 553 -10.90 2.14 -17.45
N GLY A 554 -12.20 2.38 -17.64
CA GLY A 554 -12.66 3.50 -18.46
C GLY A 554 -12.45 3.29 -19.97
N ASN A 555 -13.49 3.31 -20.82
CA ASN A 555 -13.35 3.31 -22.30
C ASN A 555 -12.52 2.15 -22.90
N LEU A 556 -12.44 1.02 -22.19
CA LEU A 556 -11.78 -0.18 -22.70
C LEU A 556 -12.60 -0.83 -23.83
N PRO A 557 -11.96 -1.60 -24.74
CA PRO A 557 -12.67 -2.49 -25.65
C PRO A 557 -13.65 -3.41 -24.90
N PRO A 558 -14.82 -3.77 -25.47
CA PRO A 558 -15.88 -4.50 -24.76
C PRO A 558 -15.48 -5.84 -24.11
N LEU A 559 -14.37 -6.45 -24.55
CA LEU A 559 -13.87 -7.73 -24.04
C LEU A 559 -12.83 -7.56 -22.91
N LEU A 560 -12.44 -6.33 -22.57
CA LEU A 560 -11.44 -6.04 -21.56
C LEU A 560 -12.08 -5.35 -20.35
N GLU A 561 -11.80 -5.88 -19.17
CA GLU A 561 -12.19 -5.29 -17.89
C GLU A 561 -10.97 -4.92 -17.06
N GLY A 562 -11.10 -3.84 -16.29
CA GLY A 562 -10.10 -3.47 -15.30
C GLY A 562 -10.02 -4.50 -14.17
N PRO A 563 -8.84 -4.67 -13.53
CA PRO A 563 -8.67 -5.55 -12.39
C PRO A 563 -9.36 -4.99 -11.15
N CYS A 564 -9.57 -5.86 -10.15
CA CYS A 564 -9.89 -5.41 -8.80
C CYS A 564 -8.57 -5.19 -8.03
N LEU A 565 -8.42 -4.04 -7.39
CA LEU A 565 -7.16 -3.63 -6.74
C LEU A 565 -7.40 -3.17 -5.30
N PRO A 566 -6.45 -3.41 -4.37
CA PRO A 566 -6.61 -3.06 -2.96
C PRO A 566 -6.26 -1.60 -2.69
N TYR A 567 -7.21 -0.85 -2.10
CA TYR A 567 -7.02 0.55 -1.69
C TYR A 567 -7.55 0.81 -0.30
N TYR A 568 -6.93 1.75 0.42
CA TYR A 568 -7.61 2.43 1.52
C TYR A 568 -8.60 3.41 0.91
N ILE A 569 -9.90 3.10 0.91
CA ILE A 569 -10.89 3.95 0.24
C ILE A 569 -10.85 5.39 0.74
N TRP A 570 -10.62 5.60 2.04
CA TRP A 570 -10.50 6.95 2.61
C TRP A 570 -9.34 7.78 2.03
N GLN A 571 -8.36 7.16 1.37
CA GLN A 571 -7.24 7.83 0.69
C GLN A 571 -7.51 8.07 -0.81
N CYS A 572 -8.62 7.61 -1.37
CA CYS A 572 -8.90 7.64 -2.81
C CYS A 572 -9.42 8.99 -3.36
N GLY A 573 -9.12 10.09 -2.69
CA GLY A 573 -9.62 11.42 -3.04
C GLY A 573 -11.06 11.62 -2.58
N GLU A 574 -11.91 12.15 -3.45
CA GLU A 574 -13.35 12.24 -3.20
C GLU A 574 -14.01 10.85 -3.21
N VAL A 575 -14.77 10.54 -2.16
CA VAL A 575 -15.45 9.26 -2.00
C VAL A 575 -16.87 9.44 -1.48
N GLU A 576 -17.82 8.67 -2.01
CA GLU A 576 -19.19 8.62 -1.51
C GLU A 576 -19.82 7.23 -1.73
N GLU A 577 -20.50 6.70 -0.71
CA GLU A 577 -21.33 5.50 -0.81
C GLU A 577 -22.67 5.85 -1.50
N LEU A 578 -23.01 5.13 -2.57
CA LEU A 578 -24.18 5.38 -3.42
C LEU A 578 -25.27 4.31 -3.31
N SER A 579 -24.99 3.16 -2.68
CA SER A 579 -25.95 2.08 -2.45
C SER A 579 -25.90 1.62 -1.00
N GLU A 580 -26.91 0.85 -0.59
CA GLU A 580 -26.81 0.05 0.61
C GLU A 580 -25.69 -1.01 0.48
N ILE A 581 -25.22 -1.49 1.63
CA ILE A 581 -24.18 -2.53 1.71
C ILE A 581 -24.84 -3.91 1.59
N LEU A 582 -24.47 -4.66 0.54
CA LEU A 582 -25.07 -5.95 0.24
C LEU A 582 -24.10 -7.12 0.47
N PRO A 583 -24.57 -8.28 0.97
CA PRO A 583 -23.78 -9.51 0.96
C PRO A 583 -23.72 -10.09 -0.45
N LEU A 584 -22.50 -10.30 -0.96
CA LEU A 584 -22.25 -10.85 -2.28
C LEU A 584 -21.96 -12.35 -2.23
N MET A 585 -21.18 -12.82 -1.26
CA MET A 585 -20.85 -14.25 -1.08
C MET A 585 -20.69 -14.60 0.40
N GLU A 586 -21.04 -15.83 0.77
CA GLU A 586 -20.79 -16.36 2.11
C GLU A 586 -19.80 -17.53 2.07
N PHE A 587 -18.86 -17.56 3.01
CA PHE A 587 -17.84 -18.59 3.15
C PHE A 587 -18.02 -19.29 4.49
N ASN A 588 -18.58 -20.51 4.48
CA ASN A 588 -18.86 -21.27 5.69
C ASN A 588 -17.61 -22.03 6.16
N PHE A 589 -16.94 -21.53 7.20
CA PHE A 589 -15.73 -22.16 7.73
C PHE A 589 -16.04 -23.33 8.65
N LEU A 590 -17.31 -23.63 8.92
CA LEU A 590 -17.71 -24.87 9.58
C LEU A 590 -17.51 -26.09 8.69
N GLU A 591 -17.35 -25.91 7.38
CA GLU A 591 -17.16 -26.97 6.39
C GLU A 591 -15.81 -26.83 5.65
N PRO A 592 -15.24 -27.94 5.13
CA PRO A 592 -14.06 -27.88 4.27
C PRO A 592 -14.30 -27.05 2.99
N ILE A 593 -13.27 -26.38 2.48
CA ILE A 593 -13.35 -25.48 1.32
C ILE A 593 -13.89 -26.14 0.04
N HIS A 594 -13.66 -27.44 -0.13
CA HIS A 594 -14.14 -28.20 -1.28
C HIS A 594 -15.63 -28.58 -1.18
N ALA A 595 -16.26 -28.45 0.00
CA ALA A 595 -17.71 -28.56 0.13
C ALA A 595 -18.42 -27.46 -0.70
N CYS A 596 -17.75 -26.32 -0.90
CA CYS A 596 -18.17 -25.27 -1.82
C CYS A 596 -17.79 -25.55 -3.30
N SER A 597 -17.73 -26.82 -3.73
CA SER A 597 -17.36 -27.27 -5.09
C SER A 597 -18.23 -26.74 -6.25
N ARG A 598 -19.25 -25.93 -5.96
CA ARG A 598 -19.98 -25.20 -7.00
C ARG A 598 -19.26 -23.89 -7.25
N LYS A 599 -19.01 -23.60 -8.52
CA LYS A 599 -18.80 -22.23 -8.98
C LYS A 599 -19.94 -21.39 -8.41
N ILE A 600 -19.69 -20.62 -7.36
CA ILE A 600 -20.71 -19.74 -6.81
C ILE A 600 -20.71 -18.53 -7.73
N LYS A 601 -21.51 -18.62 -8.80
CA LYS A 601 -21.92 -17.45 -9.57
C LYS A 601 -23.07 -16.84 -8.79
N VAL A 602 -22.80 -15.81 -8.00
CA VAL A 602 -23.88 -14.95 -7.52
C VAL A 602 -24.11 -13.93 -8.63
N ILE A 603 -25.11 -14.22 -9.46
CA ILE A 603 -25.84 -13.15 -10.14
C ILE A 603 -26.74 -12.62 -9.05
N LEU A 604 -26.53 -11.39 -8.62
CA LEU A 604 -27.57 -10.69 -7.90
C LEU A 604 -28.70 -10.48 -8.93
N ASP A 605 -29.69 -11.38 -8.96
CA ASP A 605 -30.97 -11.14 -9.65
C ASP A 605 -31.67 -9.90 -9.05
N ASP A 606 -31.25 -9.48 -7.85
CA ASP A 606 -31.54 -8.19 -7.24
C ASP A 606 -30.51 -7.14 -7.68
N THR A 607 -30.91 -6.35 -8.66
CA THR A 607 -30.34 -5.05 -9.00
C THR A 607 -29.77 -4.30 -7.78
N ILE A 608 -28.48 -3.91 -7.78
CA ILE A 608 -27.95 -2.99 -6.72
C ILE A 608 -28.74 -1.68 -6.83
N GLU A 609 -29.68 -1.49 -5.91
CA GLU A 609 -30.48 -0.27 -5.83
C GLU A 609 -29.61 0.85 -5.25
N PHE A 610 -29.51 1.95 -5.99
CA PHE A 610 -28.84 3.13 -5.51
C PHE A 610 -29.71 3.81 -4.46
N SER A 611 -29.12 4.22 -3.34
CA SER A 611 -29.82 4.98 -2.29
C SER A 611 -29.62 6.49 -2.46
N LYS A 612 -28.69 6.91 -3.33
CA LYS A 612 -28.34 8.32 -3.56
C LYS A 612 -28.23 8.66 -5.05
N LEU A 613 -28.45 9.94 -5.37
CA LEU A 613 -28.12 10.52 -6.67
C LEU A 613 -26.60 10.70 -6.76
N GLY A 614 -25.99 10.30 -7.87
CA GLY A 614 -24.55 10.52 -8.07
C GLY A 614 -24.03 9.91 -9.35
N ILE A 615 -22.70 9.79 -9.43
CA ILE A 615 -22.01 9.07 -10.49
C ILE A 615 -21.30 7.87 -9.86
N CYS A 616 -21.76 6.68 -10.16
CA CYS A 616 -21.11 5.44 -9.75
C CYS A 616 -19.88 5.22 -10.63
N HIS A 617 -18.71 5.11 -9.99
CA HIS A 617 -17.43 4.90 -10.64
C HIS A 617 -16.93 3.47 -10.49
N GLY A 618 -17.47 2.71 -9.53
CA GLY A 618 -17.01 1.37 -9.20
C GLY A 618 -17.69 0.80 -7.96
N PHE A 619 -17.19 -0.36 -7.55
CA PHE A 619 -17.64 -1.08 -6.36
C PHE A 619 -16.50 -1.27 -5.38
N ALA A 620 -16.79 -1.05 -4.10
CA ALA A 620 -15.95 -1.44 -2.98
C ALA A 620 -16.35 -2.82 -2.47
N LEU A 621 -15.38 -3.68 -2.20
CA LEU A 621 -15.57 -5.04 -1.71
C LEU A 621 -14.67 -5.32 -0.50
N TRP A 622 -15.20 -6.01 0.51
CA TRP A 622 -14.47 -6.38 1.73
C TRP A 622 -15.07 -7.61 2.38
N ILE A 623 -14.40 -8.15 3.40
CA ILE A 623 -14.91 -9.29 4.18
C ILE A 623 -15.33 -8.85 5.58
N ASP A 624 -16.54 -9.25 5.93
CA ASP A 624 -17.03 -9.27 7.30
C ASP A 624 -16.78 -10.66 7.91
N TRP A 625 -16.04 -10.72 9.02
CA TRP A 625 -15.73 -11.95 9.74
C TRP A 625 -16.74 -12.16 10.86
N VAL A 626 -17.54 -13.22 10.76
CA VAL A 626 -18.50 -13.60 11.79
C VAL A 626 -17.79 -14.47 12.82
N LEU A 627 -17.74 -14.00 14.06
CA LEU A 627 -16.93 -14.62 15.12
C LEU A 627 -17.67 -15.73 15.87
N ASP A 628 -19.01 -15.70 15.89
CA ASP A 628 -19.82 -16.65 16.65
C ASP A 628 -20.92 -17.33 15.82
N ASN A 629 -21.30 -18.55 16.20
CA ASN A 629 -22.34 -19.31 15.50
C ASN A 629 -23.74 -18.69 15.62
N LYS A 630 -23.97 -17.83 16.63
CA LYS A 630 -25.21 -17.06 16.77
C LYS A 630 -25.28 -15.87 15.81
N LYS A 631 -24.19 -15.59 15.09
CA LYS A 631 -24.06 -14.47 14.14
C LYS A 631 -24.32 -13.11 14.78
N SER A 632 -23.99 -12.99 16.06
CA SER A 632 -24.21 -11.77 16.85
C SER A 632 -22.95 -10.90 16.97
N LEU A 633 -21.78 -11.48 16.73
CA LEU A 633 -20.48 -10.81 16.78
C LEU A 633 -19.80 -10.86 15.42
N LEU A 634 -19.44 -9.68 14.90
CA LEU A 634 -18.88 -9.49 13.57
C LEU A 634 -17.73 -8.47 13.64
N VAL A 635 -16.67 -8.71 12.88
CA VAL A 635 -15.60 -7.75 12.63
C VAL A 635 -15.59 -7.41 11.15
N SER A 636 -15.86 -6.14 10.81
CA SER A 636 -15.85 -5.67 9.43
C SER A 636 -14.48 -5.14 9.02
N THR A 637 -14.04 -5.50 7.81
CA THR A 637 -12.88 -4.87 7.13
C THR A 637 -13.31 -3.79 6.12
N GLY A 638 -14.56 -3.35 6.21
CA GLY A 638 -15.15 -2.36 5.31
C GLY A 638 -14.65 -0.93 5.52
N PRO A 639 -15.09 -0.01 4.65
CA PRO A 639 -14.56 1.36 4.57
C PRO A 639 -14.85 2.23 5.80
N ILE A 640 -15.79 1.82 6.67
CA ILE A 640 -16.08 2.48 7.95
C ILE A 640 -14.82 2.52 8.84
N SER A 641 -14.00 1.46 8.81
CA SER A 641 -12.72 1.42 9.49
C SER A 641 -11.59 1.81 8.52
N ARG A 642 -10.79 2.80 8.90
CA ARG A 642 -9.69 3.33 8.08
C ARG A 642 -8.41 2.48 8.10
N TYR A 643 -8.43 1.36 8.83
CA TYR A 643 -7.24 0.51 9.05
C TYR A 643 -7.14 -0.65 8.07
N TRP A 644 -8.16 -0.86 7.22
CA TRP A 644 -8.20 -1.96 6.26
C TRP A 644 -8.21 -1.41 4.84
N LYS A 645 -7.57 -2.14 3.92
CA LYS A 645 -7.78 -1.95 2.49
C LYS A 645 -9.04 -2.69 2.05
N GLN A 646 -9.73 -2.14 1.07
CA GLN A 646 -10.86 -2.75 0.38
C GLN A 646 -10.44 -3.09 -1.05
N GLY A 647 -11.05 -4.13 -1.63
CA GLY A 647 -10.96 -4.38 -3.06
C GLY A 647 -11.83 -3.37 -3.82
N VAL A 648 -11.27 -2.70 -4.82
CA VAL A 648 -12.03 -1.76 -5.65
C VAL A 648 -12.07 -2.25 -7.09
N LYS A 649 -13.27 -2.45 -7.62
CA LYS A 649 -13.53 -2.75 -9.04
C LYS A 649 -14.11 -1.50 -9.71
N LEU A 650 -13.30 -0.84 -10.54
CA LEU A 650 -13.72 0.36 -11.28
C LEU A 650 -14.49 -0.01 -12.56
N LEU A 651 -15.51 0.77 -12.88
CA LEU A 651 -16.34 0.60 -14.07
C LEU A 651 -15.62 1.04 -15.35
N SER A 652 -15.95 0.38 -16.45
CA SER A 652 -15.51 0.77 -17.80
C SER A 652 -16.15 2.10 -18.24
N LYS A 653 -17.33 2.43 -17.74
CA LYS A 653 -17.98 3.72 -17.93
C LYS A 653 -18.70 4.10 -16.64
N PRO A 654 -18.46 5.30 -16.08
CA PRO A 654 -19.20 5.76 -14.92
C PRO A 654 -20.69 5.80 -15.23
N LEU A 655 -21.50 5.35 -14.29
CA LEU A 655 -22.95 5.28 -14.41
C LEU A 655 -23.56 6.45 -13.65
N ALA A 656 -24.33 7.30 -14.33
CA ALA A 656 -25.16 8.28 -13.65
C ALA A 656 -26.33 7.52 -13.00
N VAL A 657 -26.49 7.69 -11.69
CA VAL A 657 -27.41 6.87 -10.90
C VAL A 657 -28.39 7.74 -10.13
N ASN A 658 -29.63 7.27 -10.05
CA ASN A 658 -30.65 7.83 -9.18
C ASN A 658 -31.33 6.73 -8.38
N ALA A 659 -31.92 7.10 -7.24
CA ALA A 659 -32.48 6.14 -6.31
C ALA A 659 -33.79 5.45 -6.75
N ALA A 660 -34.35 5.85 -7.89
CA ALA A 660 -35.68 5.40 -8.32
C ALA A 660 -35.67 4.49 -9.56
N TYR A 661 -34.59 4.48 -10.35
CA TYR A 661 -34.57 3.85 -11.68
C TYR A 661 -33.24 3.24 -12.09
N SER A 662 -32.19 3.34 -11.28
CA SER A 662 -30.86 2.85 -11.64
C SER A 662 -30.54 1.55 -10.91
N PHE A 663 -29.90 0.64 -11.62
CA PHE A 663 -29.35 -0.58 -11.07
C PHE A 663 -28.01 -0.91 -11.67
N ALA A 664 -27.23 -1.73 -10.98
CA ALA A 664 -26.02 -2.31 -11.52
C ALA A 664 -25.93 -3.79 -11.17
N GLU A 665 -25.31 -4.56 -12.07
CA GLU A 665 -25.07 -5.98 -11.90
C GLU A 665 -23.60 -6.22 -11.59
N ILE A 666 -23.34 -7.05 -10.59
CA ILE A 666 -21.99 -7.51 -10.23
C ILE A 666 -22.01 -9.02 -10.11
N GLU A 667 -21.02 -9.66 -10.74
CA GLU A 667 -20.79 -11.08 -10.65
C GLU A 667 -19.47 -11.33 -9.92
N ALA A 668 -19.52 -12.17 -8.88
CA ALA A 668 -18.33 -12.67 -8.22
C ALA A 668 -18.19 -14.17 -8.46
N PHE A 669 -16.94 -14.61 -8.65
CA PHE A 669 -16.58 -16.00 -8.85
C PHE A 669 -15.42 -16.37 -7.94
N PHE A 670 -15.62 -17.34 -7.05
CA PHE A 670 -14.57 -17.88 -6.19
C PHE A 670 -14.02 -19.20 -6.75
N ASP A 671 -12.70 -19.25 -6.93
CA ASP A 671 -11.97 -20.48 -7.26
C ASP A 671 -11.34 -21.07 -6.00
N HIS A 672 -11.88 -22.18 -5.50
CA HIS A 672 -11.38 -22.82 -4.27
C HIS A 672 -9.95 -23.38 -4.40
N SER A 673 -9.42 -23.58 -5.62
CA SER A 673 -8.08 -24.13 -5.83
C SER A 673 -6.98 -23.09 -5.66
N SER A 674 -7.24 -21.88 -6.15
CA SER A 674 -6.34 -20.72 -6.08
C SER A 674 -6.70 -19.74 -4.97
N GLY A 675 -7.97 -19.74 -4.53
CA GLY A 675 -8.62 -18.83 -3.57
C GLY A 675 -8.75 -17.41 -4.05
N GLU A 676 -8.60 -17.22 -5.36
CA GLU A 676 -8.89 -15.95 -6.00
C GLU A 676 -10.39 -15.76 -6.16
N ILE A 677 -10.79 -14.50 -6.08
CA ILE A 677 -12.14 -14.05 -6.43
C ILE A 677 -12.04 -13.18 -7.67
N THR A 678 -12.65 -13.63 -8.76
CA THR A 678 -12.83 -12.82 -9.97
C THR A 678 -14.10 -12.01 -9.83
N ILE A 679 -13.99 -10.70 -9.98
CA ILE A 679 -15.12 -9.77 -9.98
C ILE A 679 -15.32 -9.24 -11.39
N SER A 680 -16.52 -9.44 -11.93
CA SER A 680 -17.01 -8.84 -13.17
C SER A 680 -18.17 -7.92 -12.87
N SER A 681 -18.24 -6.80 -13.58
CA SER A 681 -19.27 -5.78 -13.36
C SER A 681 -19.91 -5.39 -14.68
N PHE A 682 -21.23 -5.48 -14.75
CA PHE A 682 -22.00 -5.11 -15.93
C PHE A 682 -22.80 -3.85 -15.63
N SER A 683 -22.63 -2.84 -16.47
CA SER A 683 -23.53 -1.69 -16.47
C SER A 683 -24.66 -2.00 -17.45
N PRO A 684 -25.94 -1.97 -17.03
CA PRO A 684 -27.05 -2.06 -17.96
C PRO A 684 -26.94 -0.92 -18.99
N SER A 685 -27.21 -1.27 -20.25
CA SER A 685 -27.19 -0.35 -21.41
C SER A 685 -28.27 0.70 -21.35
#